data_AF-A0A9D8R355-F1
#
_entry.id   AF-A0A9D8R355-F1
#
_cell.length_a   1.000
_cell.length_b   1.000
_cell.length_c   1.000
_cell.angle_alpha   90.00
_cell.angle_beta   90.00
_cell.angle_gamma   90.00
#
_symmetry.space_group_name_H-M   'P 1'
#
loop_
_entity.id
_entity.type
_entity.pdbx_description
1 polymer ?
#
loop_
_entity_poly.entity_id
_entity_poly.type
_entity_poly.pdbx_seq_one_letter_code
_entity_poly.pdbx_strand_id
1 'polypeptide(L)'
;MKKFTYILIAFFCVAALSCCSRKDLVTDEIPAGPEEDLVCITVNASLEDSFKAGIDESSKKWTWSAGDELAVFDGTAKRLFTLAPSSDGSTVGKFTGEVSATFTSLSAVFPYAAAGDAADQYTIPAMQSVSASATTDPLALIATADCKKYGDDYYFFFTSAVSLLHFSSPAGVEKVILHAVDEGDTLAGESRCLSISVPSSGGSFWAAVNPAVYKGLRVFTCSSSESNMKSTDAEIDLSKPGKGRNLGDISGGTAVTVIEDADALVGYLASPDLPAYVCADLDLSGKSITSCASFAQTFDGQQHSISNWTSVATPLFAESSGTVKDLVIDSSCAFSLPATLPAGDYAFVVKTNTGNVSGVRNYADVAAWSGEITGAINLGIIVGNGPEKSVVSNCFNKGSLVLEMPEHDAIGTSAISPLCGRLTGSSSSINDCVNEGSLTYNTGMSASGSNVYMAGLVGCSSNAVSALRCTNRGDVSLNLTRSTSALIVSGVISYTSGPVVDCLNEGNISIDSEGYVQAVALGGIVGYLSDVIRGSALGTLVNTGSVSLRAKYQNARNNIGSIDGSKTTTSGAIGVGGLVGYTYSTYFSMDNAMNSGAVSLLFSEQENKLNLASASRFCIGGLVGDGCGPISNSVNNGPVSVEIRASSGSFTASTAGCMTYVGGIVGSNYVSTTQSELKITNCSNLAAISFHSDNTHTGNCAVGGIVGWPGKESGCSSVTSGCKNKGDVTVSGNMTVRAGGIQGGSGRIENCTNSGKIWAKSGKPCIGGIAGFHSGGYQLTGCVNTGDVQSDVAAPMGIAGLAGCFGNAAHTTGGGCSVNCTVLSEDSTEIGMLVGHFNGTSSAITLGSDANPIKVKGTVNGTALNASNYGDLLCGPANYTPGTHTVVAVYDE
;
A
#
# COMPACT_ATOMS: atom_id res chain seq x y z
N MET A 1 -30.41 15.00 31.96
CA MET A 1 -30.71 14.20 33.18
C MET A 1 -30.08 12.82 33.03
N LYS A 2 -29.05 12.50 33.83
CA LYS A 2 -28.57 11.12 34.03
C LYS A 2 -28.96 10.72 35.45
N LYS A 3 -29.72 9.62 35.60
CA LYS A 3 -30.07 8.85 36.83
C LYS A 3 -31.42 8.16 36.58
N PHE A 4 -31.44 6.83 36.38
CA PHE A 4 -32.51 5.87 36.79
C PHE A 4 -32.37 4.46 36.14
N THR A 5 -31.17 3.84 36.13
CA THR A 5 -31.02 2.48 35.55
C THR A 5 -30.01 1.58 36.27
N TYR A 6 -29.39 2.01 37.37
CA TYR A 6 -28.31 1.25 38.05
C TYR A 6 -28.57 0.90 39.53
N ILE A 7 -29.80 1.03 40.03
CA ILE A 7 -30.15 0.67 41.43
C ILE A 7 -31.46 -0.13 41.49
N LEU A 8 -31.51 -1.28 40.82
CA LEU A 8 -32.52 -2.31 41.12
C LEU A 8 -32.03 -3.77 40.89
N ILE A 9 -30.70 -3.98 40.91
CA ILE A 9 -30.06 -5.31 40.79
C ILE A 9 -29.69 -5.93 42.16
N ALA A 10 -29.90 -5.22 43.28
CA ALA A 10 -29.18 -5.52 44.52
C ALA A 10 -30.03 -5.72 45.80
N PHE A 11 -31.35 -5.98 45.74
CA PHE A 11 -32.16 -5.98 46.98
C PHE A 11 -33.10 -7.16 47.31
N PHE A 12 -33.29 -8.18 46.46
CA PHE A 12 -34.02 -9.39 46.89
C PHE A 12 -33.42 -10.72 46.43
N CYS A 13 -32.17 -10.94 46.84
CA CYS A 13 -31.67 -12.29 47.15
C CYS A 13 -31.83 -12.57 48.65
N VAL A 14 -33.05 -12.82 49.14
CA VAL A 14 -33.32 -13.31 50.52
C VAL A 14 -34.56 -14.24 50.50
N ALA A 15 -34.50 -15.35 51.26
CA ALA A 15 -35.52 -16.42 51.39
C ALA A 15 -35.77 -17.22 50.08
N ALA A 16 -35.06 -18.32 49.77
CA ALA A 16 -34.55 -19.41 50.60
C ALA A 16 -35.63 -20.27 51.32
N LEU A 17 -35.75 -21.51 50.84
CA LEU A 17 -36.04 -22.77 51.56
C LEU A 17 -37.34 -22.91 52.38
N SER A 18 -38.34 -23.56 51.78
CA SER A 18 -39.20 -24.61 52.38
C SER A 18 -40.05 -25.25 51.26
N CYS A 19 -40.49 -26.52 51.28
CA CYS A 19 -40.45 -27.54 52.33
C CYS A 19 -40.38 -28.96 51.71
N CYS A 20 -39.76 -29.93 52.39
CA CYS A 20 -39.82 -31.36 52.01
C CYS A 20 -40.61 -32.14 53.06
N SER A 21 -41.59 -32.96 52.66
CA SER A 21 -42.01 -34.13 53.46
C SER A 21 -42.87 -35.14 52.68
N ARG A 22 -42.34 -36.38 52.58
CA ARG A 22 -42.99 -37.67 52.95
C ARG A 22 -44.31 -38.11 52.27
N LYS A 23 -44.63 -39.41 52.16
CA LYS A 23 -43.88 -40.69 52.10
C LYS A 23 -44.96 -41.79 51.94
N ASP A 24 -44.73 -42.82 51.13
CA ASP A 24 -44.72 -44.25 51.55
C ASP A 24 -44.69 -45.20 50.34
N LEU A 25 -44.17 -46.41 50.57
CA LEU A 25 -44.01 -47.47 49.57
C LEU A 25 -45.20 -48.44 49.60
N VAL A 26 -45.59 -48.96 48.43
CA VAL A 26 -45.80 -50.40 48.22
C VAL A 26 -45.23 -50.77 46.85
N THR A 27 -44.57 -51.92 46.78
CA THR A 27 -43.99 -52.56 45.59
C THR A 27 -45.03 -53.35 44.80
N ASP A 28 -44.87 -53.47 43.48
CA ASP A 28 -44.97 -54.74 42.74
C ASP A 28 -44.33 -54.57 41.34
N GLU A 29 -43.73 -55.64 40.81
CA GLU A 29 -42.97 -55.61 39.54
C GLU A 29 -43.84 -55.86 38.30
N ILE A 30 -43.75 -54.91 37.36
CA ILE A 30 -43.74 -55.02 35.88
C ILE A 30 -44.38 -56.26 35.23
N PRO A 31 -45.35 -56.03 34.32
CA PRO A 31 -45.21 -56.57 32.97
C PRO A 31 -45.43 -55.52 31.86
N ALA A 32 -44.77 -55.78 30.71
CA ALA A 32 -44.69 -54.96 29.50
C ALA A 32 -43.87 -53.66 29.62
N GLY A 33 -43.01 -53.42 28.62
CA GLY A 33 -42.34 -52.13 28.43
C GLY A 33 -43.34 -51.07 27.97
N PRO A 34 -42.99 -49.77 28.00
CA PRO A 34 -43.91 -48.72 27.63
C PRO A 34 -44.36 -48.90 26.17
N GLU A 35 -45.66 -49.12 25.98
CA GLU A 35 -46.32 -48.54 24.82
C GLU A 35 -46.01 -47.04 24.86
N GLU A 36 -45.64 -46.45 23.73
CA GLU A 36 -45.50 -44.99 23.68
C GLU A 36 -46.88 -44.41 24.03
N ASP A 37 -46.96 -43.62 25.11
CA ASP A 37 -48.16 -42.82 25.39
C ASP A 37 -48.32 -41.87 24.21
N LEU A 38 -49.16 -42.22 23.24
CA LEU A 38 -49.44 -41.40 22.08
C LEU A 38 -50.61 -40.46 22.35
N VAL A 39 -50.47 -39.20 21.93
CA VAL A 39 -51.54 -38.20 21.97
C VAL A 39 -51.93 -37.81 20.56
N CYS A 40 -53.23 -37.91 20.25
CA CYS A 40 -53.77 -37.37 19.02
C CYS A 40 -53.80 -35.84 19.09
N ILE A 41 -53.18 -35.18 18.11
CA ILE A 41 -53.14 -33.72 18.01
C ILE A 41 -53.64 -33.26 16.64
N THR A 42 -54.19 -32.05 16.59
CA THR A 42 -54.54 -31.35 15.35
C THR A 42 -53.49 -30.29 15.05
N VAL A 43 -52.98 -30.28 13.83
CA VAL A 43 -52.04 -29.27 13.32
C VAL A 43 -52.64 -28.53 12.14
N ASN A 44 -52.41 -27.22 12.05
CA ASN A 44 -52.86 -26.38 10.95
C ASN A 44 -51.67 -26.13 10.01
N ALA A 45 -51.65 -26.75 8.84
CA ALA A 45 -50.62 -26.57 7.83
C ALA A 45 -50.99 -25.45 6.85
N SER A 46 -50.05 -24.54 6.62
CA SER A 46 -50.15 -23.47 5.63
C SER A 46 -48.90 -23.43 4.75
N LEU A 47 -49.11 -23.13 3.47
CA LEU A 47 -48.05 -22.87 2.49
C LEU A 47 -47.83 -21.36 2.44
N GLU A 48 -46.60 -20.89 2.60
CA GLU A 48 -46.32 -19.45 2.54
C GLU A 48 -46.45 -18.91 1.10
N ASP A 49 -46.78 -17.61 0.95
CA ASP A 49 -46.95 -16.92 -0.35
C ASP A 49 -45.71 -16.99 -1.28
N SER A 50 -44.58 -17.49 -0.79
CA SER A 50 -43.33 -17.69 -1.54
C SER A 50 -43.18 -19.09 -2.16
N PHE A 51 -44.11 -20.01 -1.91
CA PHE A 51 -44.10 -21.38 -2.44
C PHE A 51 -44.33 -21.39 -3.96
N LYS A 52 -43.27 -21.65 -4.74
CA LYS A 52 -43.27 -21.49 -6.21
C LYS A 52 -43.48 -22.81 -6.97
N ALA A 53 -44.74 -23.14 -7.26
CA ALA A 53 -45.09 -23.92 -8.45
C ALA A 53 -46.57 -23.75 -8.82
N GLY A 54 -46.88 -23.60 -10.13
CA GLY A 54 -48.24 -23.72 -10.68
C GLY A 54 -49.25 -22.59 -10.34
N ILE A 55 -49.54 -21.73 -11.32
CA ILE A 55 -50.56 -20.67 -11.20
C ILE A 55 -51.84 -21.11 -11.95
N ASP A 56 -53.00 -21.10 -11.28
CA ASP A 56 -54.26 -20.73 -11.94
C ASP A 56 -54.25 -19.20 -12.06
N GLU A 57 -54.28 -18.70 -13.30
CA GLU A 57 -54.10 -17.29 -13.63
C GLU A 57 -55.17 -16.35 -13.05
N SER A 58 -56.24 -16.90 -12.46
CA SER A 58 -57.33 -16.14 -11.85
C SER A 58 -57.20 -15.89 -10.33
N SER A 59 -56.49 -16.73 -9.56
CA SER A 59 -56.66 -16.75 -8.08
C SER A 59 -55.38 -16.83 -7.22
N LYS A 60 -54.24 -17.27 -7.76
CA LYS A 60 -52.92 -17.33 -7.06
C LYS A 60 -52.89 -18.04 -5.69
N LYS A 61 -53.57 -19.18 -5.49
CA LYS A 61 -53.44 -19.97 -4.25
C LYS A 61 -53.40 -21.48 -4.48
N TRP A 62 -52.55 -22.18 -3.73
CA TRP A 62 -52.55 -23.65 -3.61
C TRP A 62 -53.61 -24.06 -2.57
N THR A 63 -54.33 -25.16 -2.82
CA THR A 63 -55.30 -25.74 -1.89
C THR A 63 -54.96 -27.20 -1.57
N TRP A 64 -55.12 -27.59 -0.32
CA TRP A 64 -55.02 -28.99 0.12
C TRP A 64 -56.20 -29.80 -0.42
N SER A 65 -55.97 -31.08 -0.72
CA SER A 65 -56.95 -32.00 -1.32
C SER A 65 -57.21 -33.20 -0.40
N ALA A 66 -58.43 -33.73 -0.43
CA ALA A 66 -58.79 -34.93 0.32
C ALA A 66 -57.86 -36.12 -0.02
N GLY A 67 -57.15 -36.62 0.99
CA GLY A 67 -56.11 -37.65 0.85
C GLY A 67 -54.67 -37.13 0.94
N ASP A 68 -54.46 -35.82 1.08
CA ASP A 68 -53.13 -35.28 1.40
C ASP A 68 -52.66 -35.75 2.77
N GLU A 69 -51.37 -36.08 2.86
CA GLU A 69 -50.70 -36.58 4.06
C GLU A 69 -49.38 -35.86 4.31
N LEU A 70 -49.05 -35.67 5.59
CA LEU A 70 -47.77 -35.14 6.06
C LEU A 70 -47.04 -36.25 6.81
N ALA A 71 -45.75 -36.44 6.49
CA ALA A 71 -44.85 -37.18 7.38
C ALA A 71 -44.39 -36.21 8.48
N VAL A 72 -44.79 -36.47 9.73
CA VAL A 72 -44.44 -35.67 10.91
C VAL A 72 -43.46 -36.46 11.78
N PHE A 73 -42.42 -35.79 12.25
CA PHE A 73 -41.40 -36.38 13.12
C PHE A 73 -41.49 -35.71 14.50
N ASP A 74 -41.64 -36.52 15.55
CA ASP A 74 -41.86 -36.07 16.93
C ASP A 74 -40.61 -36.12 17.83
N GLY A 75 -39.47 -36.48 17.25
CA GLY A 75 -38.20 -36.72 17.94
C GLY A 75 -38.00 -38.15 18.41
N THR A 76 -39.01 -39.02 18.31
CA THR A 76 -38.91 -40.46 18.61
C THR A 76 -39.14 -41.34 17.38
N ALA A 77 -40.13 -41.03 16.54
CA ALA A 77 -40.44 -41.79 15.34
C ALA A 77 -41.10 -40.94 14.24
N LYS A 78 -41.28 -41.55 13.06
CA LYS A 78 -42.12 -41.03 11.98
C LYS A 78 -43.60 -41.31 12.30
N ARG A 79 -44.42 -40.26 12.26
CA ARG A 79 -45.88 -40.31 12.42
C ARG A 79 -46.55 -39.83 11.13
N LEU A 80 -47.72 -40.36 10.83
CA LEU A 80 -48.50 -39.96 9.66
C LEU A 80 -49.64 -39.04 10.10
N PHE A 81 -49.80 -37.93 9.39
CA PHE A 81 -50.83 -36.93 9.64
C PHE A 81 -51.68 -36.76 8.38
N THR A 82 -52.96 -37.08 8.47
CA THR A 82 -53.88 -37.05 7.32
C THR A 82 -54.75 -35.79 7.35
N LEU A 83 -55.04 -35.21 6.17
CA LEU A 83 -55.91 -34.04 6.07
C LEU A 83 -57.32 -34.35 6.59
N ALA A 84 -57.81 -33.54 7.53
CA ALA A 84 -59.17 -33.61 8.03
C ALA A 84 -60.16 -33.28 6.89
N PRO A 85 -61.25 -34.07 6.71
CA PRO A 85 -62.18 -33.87 5.59
C PRO A 85 -62.82 -32.48 5.49
N SER A 86 -62.87 -31.73 6.60
CA SER A 86 -63.34 -30.34 6.64
C SER A 86 -62.41 -29.31 5.99
N SER A 87 -61.24 -29.72 5.52
CA SER A 87 -60.20 -28.86 4.95
C SER A 87 -59.86 -29.17 3.48
N ASP A 88 -60.61 -30.05 2.84
CA ASP A 88 -60.54 -30.28 1.39
C ASP A 88 -60.87 -28.98 0.61
N GLY A 89 -60.06 -28.65 -0.40
CA GLY A 89 -60.13 -27.39 -1.14
C GLY A 89 -59.72 -26.14 -0.35
N SER A 90 -59.16 -26.27 0.86
CA SER A 90 -58.73 -25.13 1.69
C SER A 90 -57.28 -24.74 1.44
N THR A 91 -56.95 -23.45 1.61
CA THR A 91 -55.56 -22.94 1.55
C THR A 91 -54.82 -23.12 2.89
N VAL A 92 -55.53 -23.52 3.94
CA VAL A 92 -54.97 -23.95 5.24
C VAL A 92 -55.59 -25.30 5.58
N GLY A 93 -54.75 -26.33 5.68
CA GLY A 93 -55.17 -27.70 5.91
C GLY A 93 -55.11 -28.02 7.40
N LYS A 94 -56.20 -28.51 7.98
CA LYS A 94 -56.13 -29.14 9.31
C LYS A 94 -55.76 -30.60 9.12
N PHE A 95 -54.68 -31.04 9.75
CA PHE A 95 -54.23 -32.43 9.73
C PHE A 95 -54.32 -33.01 11.13
N THR A 96 -54.63 -34.29 11.23
CA THR A 96 -54.71 -35.02 12.50
C THR A 96 -53.83 -36.26 12.46
N GLY A 97 -53.15 -36.52 13.57
CA GLY A 97 -52.26 -37.66 13.75
C GLY A 97 -51.83 -37.81 15.20
N GLU A 98 -51.17 -38.93 15.50
CA GLU A 98 -50.71 -39.29 16.84
C GLU A 98 -49.21 -39.07 16.99
N VAL A 99 -48.77 -38.53 18.13
CA VAL A 99 -47.36 -38.25 18.46
C VAL A 99 -47.04 -38.68 19.90
N SER A 100 -45.78 -38.96 20.20
CA SER A 100 -45.31 -39.24 21.57
C SER A 100 -45.71 -38.13 22.55
N ALA A 101 -46.36 -38.44 23.67
CA ALA A 101 -46.81 -37.49 24.69
C ALA A 101 -45.66 -36.67 25.34
N THR A 102 -44.42 -37.03 25.06
CA THR A 102 -43.20 -36.35 25.55
C THR A 102 -42.48 -35.53 24.47
N PHE A 103 -43.09 -35.36 23.28
CA PHE A 103 -42.50 -34.61 22.17
C PHE A 103 -42.08 -33.18 22.58
N THR A 104 -40.86 -32.78 22.18
CA THR A 104 -40.32 -31.43 22.46
C THR A 104 -40.38 -30.50 21.25
N SER A 105 -40.49 -31.07 20.05
CA SER A 105 -40.70 -30.35 18.79
C SER A 105 -41.39 -31.28 17.78
N LEU A 106 -41.98 -30.71 16.72
CA LEU A 106 -42.50 -31.46 15.58
C LEU A 106 -41.97 -30.82 14.29
N SER A 107 -41.50 -31.62 13.36
CA SER A 107 -41.14 -31.20 11.99
C SER A 107 -41.93 -32.02 10.98
N ALA A 108 -42.28 -31.45 9.83
CA ALA A 108 -43.08 -32.10 8.79
C ALA A 108 -42.47 -31.98 7.39
N VAL A 109 -42.73 -32.98 6.56
CA VAL A 109 -42.30 -33.05 5.14
C VAL A 109 -43.50 -33.30 4.23
N PHE A 110 -43.53 -32.61 3.09
CA PHE A 110 -44.55 -32.72 2.04
C PHE A 110 -43.90 -32.57 0.64
N PRO A 111 -44.39 -33.23 -0.43
CA PRO A 111 -45.43 -34.26 -0.45
C PRO A 111 -44.98 -35.56 0.22
N TYR A 112 -45.89 -36.25 0.92
CA TYR A 112 -45.65 -37.62 1.37
C TYR A 112 -45.89 -38.62 0.23
N ALA A 113 -45.12 -39.70 0.20
CA ALA A 113 -45.31 -40.84 -0.69
C ALA A 113 -45.05 -42.12 0.11
N ALA A 114 -46.03 -43.02 0.13
CA ALA A 114 -45.94 -44.26 0.91
C ALA A 114 -44.87 -45.21 0.34
N ALA A 115 -43.81 -45.41 1.10
CA ALA A 115 -42.85 -46.50 0.90
C ALA A 115 -43.30 -47.71 1.74
N GLY A 116 -43.25 -48.92 1.16
CA GLY A 116 -43.87 -50.11 1.76
C GLY A 116 -43.28 -50.51 3.13
N ASP A 117 -44.19 -50.70 4.10
CA ASP A 117 -44.12 -51.47 5.35
C ASP A 117 -42.88 -51.37 6.27
N ALA A 118 -41.92 -50.48 6.01
CA ALA A 118 -40.84 -50.12 6.93
C ALA A 118 -41.15 -48.80 7.66
N ALA A 119 -41.29 -48.86 8.99
CA ALA A 119 -41.78 -47.76 9.83
C ALA A 119 -41.03 -46.43 9.62
N ASP A 120 -39.73 -46.46 9.31
CA ASP A 120 -38.85 -45.27 9.31
C ASP A 120 -38.42 -44.78 7.92
N GLN A 121 -39.03 -45.29 6.83
CA GLN A 121 -38.60 -44.98 5.45
C GLN A 121 -39.54 -43.99 4.72
N TYR A 122 -38.98 -43.27 3.74
CA TYR A 122 -39.66 -42.35 2.83
C TYR A 122 -38.94 -42.32 1.47
N THR A 123 -39.69 -42.23 0.38
CA THR A 123 -39.16 -42.16 -0.99
C THR A 123 -39.44 -40.79 -1.61
N ILE A 124 -38.38 -40.08 -2.00
CA ILE A 124 -38.50 -38.82 -2.76
C ILE A 124 -39.06 -39.14 -4.17
N PRO A 125 -39.99 -38.33 -4.72
CA PRO A 125 -40.42 -38.46 -6.11
C PRO A 125 -39.24 -38.44 -7.09
N ALA A 126 -39.29 -39.27 -8.14
CA ALA A 126 -38.20 -39.38 -9.12
C ALA A 126 -37.85 -38.03 -9.76
N MET A 127 -36.54 -37.78 -9.96
CA MET A 127 -36.04 -36.53 -10.54
C MET A 127 -36.64 -36.28 -11.94
N GLN A 128 -37.24 -35.11 -12.11
CA GLN A 128 -37.89 -34.71 -13.36
C GLN A 128 -36.96 -33.86 -14.21
N SER A 129 -36.72 -34.29 -15.45
CA SER A 129 -35.78 -33.67 -16.37
C SER A 129 -36.43 -32.51 -17.13
N VAL A 130 -35.94 -31.28 -16.93
CA VAL A 130 -36.38 -30.14 -17.73
C VAL A 130 -35.68 -30.14 -19.09
N SER A 131 -36.43 -30.42 -20.16
CA SER A 131 -36.01 -30.09 -21.52
C SER A 131 -36.62 -28.75 -21.94
N ALA A 132 -35.82 -27.89 -22.58
CA ALA A 132 -36.21 -26.52 -22.90
C ALA A 132 -37.17 -26.45 -24.12
N SER A 133 -38.44 -26.86 -23.96
CA SER A 133 -39.59 -26.43 -24.80
C SER A 133 -40.92 -27.13 -24.45
N ALA A 134 -41.46 -26.91 -23.24
CA ALA A 134 -42.87 -27.21 -22.97
C ALA A 134 -43.47 -26.25 -21.93
N THR A 135 -44.73 -25.85 -22.15
CA THR A 135 -45.53 -25.09 -21.19
C THR A 135 -46.00 -26.00 -20.05
N THR A 136 -45.73 -25.57 -18.82
CA THR A 136 -46.29 -26.06 -17.53
C THR A 136 -46.19 -27.56 -17.24
N ASP A 137 -45.26 -27.94 -16.36
CA ASP A 137 -45.46 -29.04 -15.40
C ASP A 137 -44.73 -28.73 -14.06
N PRO A 138 -45.47 -28.52 -12.93
CA PRO A 138 -44.89 -28.16 -11.64
C PRO A 138 -44.59 -29.40 -10.78
N LEU A 139 -43.41 -30.01 -10.96
CA LEU A 139 -43.11 -31.27 -10.29
C LEU A 139 -42.40 -31.14 -8.94
N ALA A 140 -43.15 -31.50 -7.91
CA ALA A 140 -42.71 -32.02 -6.60
C ALA A 140 -41.44 -31.38 -6.00
N LEU A 141 -41.54 -30.09 -5.65
CA LEU A 141 -40.58 -29.52 -4.70
C LEU A 141 -40.82 -30.15 -3.31
N ILE A 142 -39.76 -30.69 -2.70
CA ILE A 142 -39.81 -31.07 -1.28
C ILE A 142 -39.98 -29.79 -0.46
N ALA A 143 -41.03 -29.76 0.35
CA ALA A 143 -41.32 -28.74 1.33
C ALA A 143 -41.06 -29.27 2.73
N THR A 144 -40.46 -28.44 3.59
CA THR A 144 -40.33 -28.75 5.02
C THR A 144 -40.95 -27.65 5.87
N ALA A 145 -41.44 -28.03 7.05
CA ALA A 145 -42.03 -27.14 8.02
C ALA A 145 -41.64 -27.55 9.44
N ASP A 146 -41.29 -26.60 10.30
CA ASP A 146 -41.28 -26.81 11.75
C ASP A 146 -42.61 -26.34 12.35
N CYS A 147 -43.06 -27.05 13.39
CA CYS A 147 -44.29 -26.71 14.07
C CYS A 147 -44.09 -25.57 15.07
N LYS A 148 -44.97 -24.57 15.01
CA LYS A 148 -45.09 -23.50 16.01
C LYS A 148 -46.41 -23.65 16.76
N LYS A 149 -46.37 -23.57 18.08
CA LYS A 149 -47.56 -23.56 18.93
C LYS A 149 -48.05 -22.11 19.11
N TYR A 150 -49.33 -21.86 18.87
CA TYR A 150 -49.99 -20.57 19.07
C TYR A 150 -51.24 -20.76 19.94
N GLY A 151 -51.13 -20.43 21.23
CA GLY A 151 -52.15 -20.79 22.21
C GLY A 151 -52.20 -22.31 22.41
N ASP A 152 -53.38 -22.90 22.29
CA ASP A 152 -53.56 -24.36 22.38
C ASP A 152 -53.35 -25.09 21.04
N ASP A 153 -53.36 -24.36 19.92
CA ASP A 153 -53.24 -24.89 18.56
C ASP A 153 -51.78 -25.02 18.08
N TYR A 154 -51.54 -26.00 17.20
CA TYR A 154 -50.25 -26.24 16.54
C TYR A 154 -50.33 -25.87 15.05
N TYR A 155 -49.25 -25.30 14.50
CA TYR A 155 -49.20 -24.77 13.12
C TYR A 155 -47.90 -25.13 12.40
N PHE A 156 -48.02 -25.68 11.18
CA PHE A 156 -46.91 -25.88 10.26
C PHE A 156 -46.90 -24.79 9.17
N PHE A 157 -45.72 -24.23 8.89
CA PHE A 157 -45.49 -23.26 7.82
C PHE A 157 -44.49 -23.87 6.84
N PHE A 158 -44.98 -24.29 5.69
CA PHE A 158 -44.18 -24.99 4.69
C PHE A 158 -43.40 -24.02 3.82
N THR A 159 -42.09 -24.27 3.72
CA THR A 159 -41.15 -23.53 2.89
C THR A 159 -40.51 -24.44 1.84
N SER A 160 -40.23 -23.86 0.67
CA SER A 160 -39.52 -24.54 -0.43
C SER A 160 -38.06 -24.82 -0.07
N ALA A 161 -37.60 -26.07 -0.19
CA ALA A 161 -36.16 -26.35 -0.24
C ALA A 161 -35.56 -25.71 -1.51
N VAL A 162 -34.38 -25.09 -1.41
CA VAL A 162 -33.81 -24.28 -2.52
C VAL A 162 -32.66 -24.98 -3.25
N SER A 163 -32.02 -25.97 -2.65
CA SER A 163 -31.11 -26.88 -3.35
C SER A 163 -31.07 -28.25 -2.67
N LEU A 164 -30.87 -29.30 -3.45
CA LEU A 164 -30.57 -30.65 -2.96
C LEU A 164 -29.24 -31.08 -3.60
N LEU A 165 -28.21 -31.22 -2.77
CA LEU A 165 -26.85 -31.55 -3.19
C LEU A 165 -26.64 -33.05 -3.08
N HIS A 166 -26.18 -33.68 -4.16
CA HIS A 166 -25.77 -35.07 -4.18
C HIS A 166 -24.24 -35.17 -4.13
N PHE A 167 -23.72 -36.06 -3.29
CA PHE A 167 -22.29 -36.29 -3.12
C PHE A 167 -21.99 -37.78 -3.28
N SER A 168 -21.02 -38.11 -4.12
CA SER A 168 -20.48 -39.48 -4.22
C SER A 168 -19.08 -39.49 -3.61
N SER A 169 -18.95 -40.02 -2.39
CA SER A 169 -17.70 -40.03 -1.64
C SER A 169 -17.02 -41.41 -1.71
N PRO A 170 -15.75 -41.51 -2.15
CA PRO A 170 -14.96 -42.74 -2.03
C PRO A 170 -14.81 -43.21 -0.58
N ALA A 171 -14.57 -44.51 -0.38
CA ALA A 171 -14.19 -45.03 0.93
C ALA A 171 -12.88 -44.38 1.42
N GLY A 172 -12.83 -44.01 2.70
CA GLY A 172 -11.72 -43.26 3.31
C GLY A 172 -11.84 -41.73 3.27
N VAL A 173 -12.88 -41.17 2.65
CA VAL A 173 -13.19 -39.73 2.76
C VAL A 173 -14.15 -39.51 3.92
N GLU A 174 -13.73 -38.74 4.92
CA GLU A 174 -14.49 -38.49 6.16
C GLU A 174 -15.21 -37.13 6.17
N LYS A 175 -14.90 -36.26 5.20
CA LYS A 175 -15.39 -34.86 5.15
C LYS A 175 -15.51 -34.39 3.70
N VAL A 176 -16.61 -33.69 3.39
CA VAL A 176 -16.85 -32.99 2.12
C VAL A 176 -16.91 -31.50 2.43
N ILE A 177 -16.23 -30.68 1.63
CA ILE A 177 -16.29 -29.21 1.75
C ILE A 177 -16.87 -28.59 0.50
N LEU A 178 -17.82 -27.70 0.71
CA LEU A 178 -18.34 -26.79 -0.30
C LEU A 178 -17.57 -25.47 -0.21
N HIS A 179 -17.20 -24.90 -1.35
CA HIS A 179 -16.62 -23.56 -1.46
C HIS A 179 -17.55 -22.64 -2.26
N ALA A 180 -17.61 -21.36 -1.89
CA ALA A 180 -18.22 -20.34 -2.73
C ALA A 180 -17.42 -20.23 -4.05
N VAL A 181 -18.13 -20.14 -5.18
CA VAL A 181 -17.52 -20.17 -6.52
C VAL A 181 -16.83 -18.84 -6.86
N ASP A 182 -17.33 -17.72 -6.34
CA ASP A 182 -16.77 -16.39 -6.52
C ASP A 182 -16.20 -15.84 -5.20
N GLU A 183 -15.04 -15.19 -5.24
CA GLU A 183 -14.33 -14.63 -4.06
C GLU A 183 -15.07 -13.48 -3.35
N GLY A 184 -16.26 -13.11 -3.80
CA GLY A 184 -17.16 -12.15 -3.14
C GLY A 184 -18.36 -12.79 -2.43
N ASP A 185 -18.64 -14.07 -2.69
CA ASP A 185 -19.86 -14.74 -2.25
C ASP A 185 -19.64 -15.60 -0.99
N THR A 186 -20.71 -15.81 -0.22
CA THR A 186 -20.69 -16.62 1.01
C THR A 186 -21.76 -17.71 0.95
N LEU A 187 -21.41 -18.91 1.43
CA LEU A 187 -22.31 -20.06 1.41
C LEU A 187 -23.37 -19.97 2.52
N ALA A 188 -23.00 -19.41 3.66
CA ALA A 188 -23.87 -19.23 4.82
C ALA A 188 -23.43 -18.03 5.68
N GLY A 189 -23.72 -16.82 5.20
CA GLY A 189 -23.89 -15.62 6.03
C GLY A 189 -22.63 -14.90 6.51
N GLU A 190 -21.44 -15.47 6.28
CA GLU A 190 -20.14 -14.81 6.27
C GLU A 190 -19.02 -15.78 5.82
N SER A 191 -19.20 -17.10 6.02
CA SER A 191 -18.23 -18.11 5.58
C SER A 191 -18.23 -18.36 4.07
N ARG A 192 -17.01 -18.48 3.51
CA ARG A 192 -16.72 -18.90 2.12
C ARG A 192 -16.70 -20.42 1.93
N CYS A 193 -16.63 -21.18 3.02
CA CYS A 193 -16.60 -22.64 2.97
C CYS A 193 -17.57 -23.28 3.99
N LEU A 194 -18.01 -24.51 3.70
CA LEU A 194 -18.93 -25.26 4.55
C LEU A 194 -18.50 -26.72 4.64
N SER A 195 -18.17 -27.15 5.86
CA SER A 195 -17.76 -28.51 6.21
C SER A 195 -18.96 -29.43 6.42
N ILE A 196 -18.92 -30.62 5.81
CA ILE A 196 -19.92 -31.68 5.97
C ILE A 196 -19.21 -33.00 6.28
N SER A 197 -19.34 -33.51 7.50
CA SER A 197 -18.80 -34.84 7.85
C SER A 197 -19.58 -35.94 7.14
N VAL A 198 -18.87 -36.94 6.60
CA VAL A 198 -19.47 -38.07 5.87
C VAL A 198 -18.92 -39.41 6.39
N PRO A 199 -19.71 -40.51 6.36
CA PRO A 199 -19.25 -41.83 6.76
C PRO A 199 -17.98 -42.31 6.03
N SER A 200 -16.95 -42.66 6.80
CA SER A 200 -15.64 -43.12 6.30
C SER A 200 -15.67 -44.40 5.45
N SER A 201 -16.79 -45.14 5.46
CA SER A 201 -17.05 -46.27 4.56
C SER A 201 -17.19 -45.88 3.09
N GLY A 202 -17.37 -44.59 2.78
CA GLY A 202 -17.80 -44.10 1.48
C GLY A 202 -19.30 -44.32 1.24
N GLY A 203 -19.86 -43.67 0.22
CA GLY A 203 -21.29 -43.73 -0.10
C GLY A 203 -21.80 -42.58 -0.97
N SER A 204 -23.11 -42.59 -1.21
CA SER A 204 -23.86 -41.54 -1.92
C SER A 204 -24.76 -40.80 -0.94
N PHE A 205 -24.50 -39.51 -0.71
CA PHE A 205 -25.12 -38.69 0.34
C PHE A 205 -25.92 -37.54 -0.26
N TRP A 206 -26.95 -37.06 0.46
CA TRP A 206 -27.85 -36.02 -0.02
C TRP A 206 -28.06 -34.92 1.04
N ALA A 207 -27.70 -33.67 0.75
CA ALA A 207 -27.88 -32.54 1.67
C ALA A 207 -28.91 -31.54 1.12
N ALA A 208 -29.91 -31.20 1.94
CA ALA A 208 -30.93 -30.20 1.58
C ALA A 208 -30.57 -28.82 2.14
N VAL A 209 -30.51 -27.81 1.27
CA VAL A 209 -30.18 -26.43 1.64
C VAL A 209 -31.46 -25.59 1.72
N ASN A 210 -31.78 -25.09 2.92
CA ASN A 210 -32.90 -24.19 3.18
C ASN A 210 -32.40 -22.78 3.50
N PRO A 211 -32.86 -21.71 2.81
CA PRO A 211 -32.47 -20.33 3.07
C PRO A 211 -33.44 -19.55 3.98
N ALA A 212 -34.45 -20.18 4.58
CA ALA A 212 -35.48 -19.51 5.37
C ALA A 212 -35.56 -20.02 6.84
N VAL A 213 -35.41 -19.07 7.77
CA VAL A 213 -35.77 -19.16 9.21
C VAL A 213 -34.84 -20.00 10.13
N TYR A 214 -33.70 -19.38 10.46
CA TYR A 214 -33.16 -19.30 11.83
C TYR A 214 -32.60 -20.53 12.60
N LYS A 215 -32.59 -21.77 12.08
CA LYS A 215 -31.79 -22.85 12.72
C LYS A 215 -31.39 -24.00 11.77
N GLY A 216 -30.11 -24.04 11.42
CA GLY A 216 -29.42 -25.22 10.90
C GLY A 216 -29.52 -25.51 9.39
N LEU A 217 -28.39 -25.89 8.80
CA LEU A 217 -28.37 -26.84 7.69
C LEU A 217 -28.69 -28.22 8.27
N ARG A 218 -29.62 -29.00 7.69
CA ARG A 218 -29.81 -30.41 8.08
C ARG A 218 -29.24 -31.33 7.01
N VAL A 219 -28.25 -32.12 7.40
CA VAL A 219 -27.63 -33.15 6.56
C VAL A 219 -28.38 -34.46 6.77
N PHE A 220 -28.84 -35.09 5.68
CA PHE A 220 -29.44 -36.42 5.71
C PHE A 220 -28.42 -37.42 5.14
N THR A 221 -28.10 -38.47 5.90
CA THR A 221 -27.18 -39.49 5.40
C THR A 221 -27.94 -40.64 4.76
N CYS A 222 -27.40 -41.13 3.65
CA CYS A 222 -27.86 -42.30 2.91
C CYS A 222 -26.61 -43.13 2.61
N SER A 223 -26.72 -44.46 2.61
CA SER A 223 -25.67 -45.32 2.04
C SER A 223 -26.12 -45.78 0.66
N SER A 224 -25.19 -46.03 -0.26
CA SER A 224 -25.51 -46.40 -1.65
C SER A 224 -26.17 -47.78 -1.81
N SER A 225 -26.41 -48.50 -0.70
CA SER A 225 -27.16 -49.77 -0.66
C SER A 225 -28.55 -49.65 -0.01
N GLU A 226 -28.94 -48.49 0.50
CA GLU A 226 -30.28 -48.25 1.06
C GLU A 226 -30.97 -47.12 0.29
N SER A 227 -32.22 -47.31 -0.13
CA SER A 227 -32.99 -46.30 -0.90
C SER A 227 -33.52 -45.15 -0.03
N ASN A 228 -32.97 -44.93 1.16
CA ASN A 228 -33.66 -44.34 2.30
C ASN A 228 -32.75 -43.40 3.12
N MET A 229 -33.25 -42.21 3.46
CA MET A 229 -32.54 -41.23 4.29
C MET A 229 -32.63 -41.57 5.79
N LYS A 230 -31.54 -41.34 6.54
CA LYS A 230 -31.50 -41.36 8.01
C LYS A 230 -31.18 -39.95 8.54
N SER A 231 -31.86 -39.58 9.63
CA SER A 231 -31.55 -38.37 10.41
C SER A 231 -30.43 -38.68 11.41
N THR A 232 -29.47 -37.78 11.55
CA THR A 232 -28.41 -37.85 12.56
C THR A 232 -28.22 -36.49 13.20
N ASP A 233 -28.15 -36.44 14.53
CA ASP A 233 -27.85 -35.23 15.31
C ASP A 233 -26.37 -34.86 15.18
N ALA A 234 -26.00 -34.34 14.01
CA ALA A 234 -24.71 -33.69 13.81
C ALA A 234 -24.79 -32.25 14.36
N GLU A 235 -23.95 -31.96 15.35
CA GLU A 235 -23.86 -30.63 15.96
C GLU A 235 -23.26 -29.64 14.95
N ILE A 236 -24.02 -28.59 14.61
CA ILE A 236 -23.67 -27.58 13.60
C ILE A 236 -23.94 -26.21 14.23
N ASP A 237 -22.87 -25.47 14.56
CA ASP A 237 -22.99 -24.07 15.01
C ASP A 237 -22.93 -23.12 13.80
N LEU A 238 -23.92 -22.24 13.70
CA LEU A 238 -24.15 -21.35 12.54
C LEU A 238 -24.78 -20.03 12.99
N SER A 239 -23.94 -19.06 13.34
CA SER A 239 -24.39 -17.75 13.80
C SER A 239 -24.55 -16.69 12.69
N LYS A 240 -25.60 -16.88 11.85
CA LYS A 240 -26.34 -15.89 10.99
C LYS A 240 -26.11 -15.96 9.44
N PRO A 241 -27.04 -15.44 8.57
CA PRO A 241 -27.35 -16.15 7.30
C PRO A 241 -27.33 -15.36 5.96
N GLY A 242 -27.03 -16.10 4.87
CA GLY A 242 -27.29 -15.80 3.44
C GLY A 242 -26.10 -16.11 2.49
N LYS A 243 -26.23 -16.42 1.18
CA LYS A 243 -27.45 -16.69 0.38
C LYS A 243 -27.12 -17.34 -1.00
N GLY A 244 -27.12 -18.67 -1.09
CA GLY A 244 -26.60 -19.41 -2.27
C GLY A 244 -27.61 -19.80 -3.37
N ARG A 245 -27.09 -20.13 -4.57
CA ARG A 245 -27.84 -20.70 -5.72
C ARG A 245 -27.72 -22.23 -5.79
N ASN A 246 -28.58 -22.83 -6.62
CA ASN A 246 -28.57 -24.25 -6.98
C ASN A 246 -27.21 -24.71 -7.55
N LEU A 247 -26.65 -25.78 -6.98
CA LEU A 247 -25.46 -26.49 -7.47
C LEU A 247 -25.86 -27.93 -7.77
N GLY A 248 -25.57 -28.40 -9.00
CA GLY A 248 -25.80 -29.79 -9.42
C GLY A 248 -24.69 -30.73 -9.00
N ASP A 249 -24.80 -32.00 -9.42
CA ASP A 249 -23.87 -33.11 -9.15
C ASP A 249 -22.38 -32.68 -9.20
N ILE A 250 -21.68 -32.73 -8.07
CA ILE A 250 -20.26 -32.35 -7.98
C ILE A 250 -19.39 -33.60 -8.14
N SER A 251 -19.24 -34.07 -9.39
CA SER A 251 -18.29 -35.14 -9.73
C SER A 251 -16.98 -34.55 -10.27
N GLY A 252 -15.91 -34.57 -9.47
CA GLY A 252 -14.57 -34.17 -9.92
C GLY A 252 -13.74 -33.30 -8.97
N GLY A 253 -14.01 -33.31 -7.66
CA GLY A 253 -13.24 -32.52 -6.70
C GLY A 253 -11.76 -32.93 -6.63
N THR A 254 -10.87 -31.95 -6.73
CA THR A 254 -9.45 -32.11 -6.33
C THR A 254 -9.40 -32.36 -4.82
N ALA A 255 -8.55 -33.28 -4.36
CA ALA A 255 -8.34 -33.48 -2.93
C ALA A 255 -7.69 -32.22 -2.31
N VAL A 256 -8.22 -31.77 -1.19
CA VAL A 256 -7.76 -30.58 -0.45
C VAL A 256 -7.67 -30.90 1.04
N THR A 257 -6.72 -30.27 1.73
CA THR A 257 -6.63 -30.31 3.19
C THR A 257 -7.51 -29.21 3.78
N VAL A 258 -8.18 -29.53 4.89
CA VAL A 258 -9.00 -28.57 5.64
C VAL A 258 -8.28 -28.25 6.93
N ILE A 259 -8.12 -26.97 7.25
CA ILE A 259 -7.54 -26.50 8.49
C ILE A 259 -8.66 -25.88 9.32
N GLU A 260 -9.18 -26.65 10.27
CA GLU A 260 -10.30 -26.27 11.14
C GLU A 260 -9.87 -25.84 12.54
N ASP A 261 -8.63 -26.13 12.93
CA ASP A 261 -8.03 -25.70 14.19
C ASP A 261 -6.49 -25.57 14.07
N ALA A 262 -5.87 -25.13 15.17
CA ALA A 262 -4.43 -24.91 15.23
C ALA A 262 -3.59 -26.22 15.21
N ASP A 263 -4.14 -27.36 15.65
CA ASP A 263 -3.45 -28.65 15.56
C ASP A 263 -3.44 -29.17 14.12
N ALA A 264 -4.54 -28.98 13.37
CA ALA A 264 -4.60 -29.24 11.93
C ALA A 264 -3.60 -28.37 11.16
N LEU A 265 -3.41 -27.10 11.53
CA LEU A 265 -2.37 -26.24 10.93
C LEU A 265 -0.96 -26.79 11.21
N VAL A 266 -0.65 -27.12 12.47
CA VAL A 266 0.66 -27.65 12.86
C VAL A 266 0.95 -28.98 12.16
N GLY A 267 -0.05 -29.86 12.03
CA GLY A 267 0.06 -31.11 11.28
C GLY A 267 0.29 -30.88 9.78
N TYR A 268 -0.45 -29.96 9.17
CA TYR A 268 -0.32 -29.65 7.74
C TYR A 268 1.05 -29.08 7.38
N LEU A 269 1.60 -28.17 8.18
CA LEU A 269 2.91 -27.57 7.91
C LEU A 269 4.06 -28.60 7.94
N ALA A 270 3.86 -29.76 8.58
CA ALA A 270 4.80 -30.87 8.57
C ALA A 270 4.73 -31.76 7.30
N SER A 271 3.58 -31.81 6.61
CA SER A 271 3.39 -32.59 5.36
C SER A 271 2.35 -31.93 4.42
N PRO A 272 2.70 -30.83 3.73
CA PRO A 272 1.75 -30.07 2.92
C PRO A 272 1.62 -30.62 1.49
N ASP A 273 1.04 -31.82 1.38
CA ASP A 273 0.97 -32.58 0.13
C ASP A 273 -0.17 -32.15 -0.82
N LEU A 274 -1.19 -31.47 -0.31
CA LEU A 274 -2.39 -31.02 -1.03
C LEU A 274 -2.65 -29.52 -0.82
N PRO A 275 -3.42 -28.83 -1.68
CA PRO A 275 -3.91 -27.48 -1.39
C PRO A 275 -4.70 -27.45 -0.08
N ALA A 276 -4.49 -26.43 0.75
CA ALA A 276 -5.16 -26.25 2.02
C ALA A 276 -6.07 -25.03 2.05
N TYR A 277 -7.19 -25.17 2.76
CA TYR A 277 -8.15 -24.11 3.05
C TYR A 277 -8.39 -24.02 4.56
N VAL A 278 -8.22 -22.82 5.11
CA VAL A 278 -8.56 -22.52 6.51
C VAL A 278 -10.05 -22.23 6.59
N CYS A 279 -10.77 -22.88 7.50
CA CYS A 279 -12.24 -22.73 7.64
C CYS A 279 -12.70 -22.19 9.00
N ALA A 280 -11.76 -21.81 9.87
CA ALA A 280 -12.00 -21.21 11.18
C ALA A 280 -10.79 -20.37 11.61
N ASP A 281 -10.98 -19.47 12.58
CA ASP A 281 -9.87 -18.75 13.21
C ASP A 281 -9.00 -19.71 14.04
N LEU A 282 -7.68 -19.52 14.01
CA LEU A 282 -6.68 -20.45 14.50
C LEU A 282 -5.91 -19.88 15.70
N ASP A 283 -6.27 -20.33 16.91
CA ASP A 283 -5.58 -19.95 18.14
C ASP A 283 -4.38 -20.86 18.44
N LEU A 284 -3.16 -20.33 18.27
CA LEU A 284 -1.90 -21.03 18.52
C LEU A 284 -1.41 -20.94 19.98
N SER A 285 -2.28 -20.57 20.93
CA SER A 285 -1.96 -20.54 22.37
C SER A 285 -1.34 -21.85 22.85
N GLY A 286 -0.07 -21.80 23.28
CA GLY A 286 0.67 -22.97 23.75
C GLY A 286 1.08 -23.98 22.67
N LYS A 287 0.90 -23.64 21.39
CA LYS A 287 1.33 -24.46 20.24
C LYS A 287 2.69 -23.97 19.71
N SER A 288 3.46 -24.90 19.15
CA SER A 288 4.73 -24.59 18.48
C SER A 288 4.64 -24.97 17.00
N ILE A 289 4.88 -24.00 16.11
CA ILE A 289 4.95 -24.25 14.67
C ILE A 289 6.37 -24.71 14.27
N THR A 290 6.42 -25.72 13.40
CA THR A 290 7.60 -26.01 12.57
C THR A 290 7.33 -25.48 11.17
N SER A 291 8.27 -24.75 10.59
CA SER A 291 8.13 -24.22 9.23
C SER A 291 7.99 -25.35 8.20
N CYS A 292 7.04 -25.21 7.28
CA CYS A 292 7.04 -25.98 6.04
C CYS A 292 8.34 -25.69 5.28
N ALA A 293 9.15 -26.72 5.03
CA ALA A 293 10.45 -26.56 4.40
C ALA A 293 10.36 -26.09 2.94
N SER A 294 9.43 -26.64 2.15
CA SER A 294 9.20 -26.24 0.76
C SER A 294 7.73 -26.42 0.40
N PHE A 295 7.12 -25.37 -0.15
CA PHE A 295 5.69 -25.31 -0.43
C PHE A 295 5.43 -25.06 -1.93
N ALA A 296 4.55 -25.86 -2.54
CA ALA A 296 4.20 -25.72 -3.96
C ALA A 296 2.67 -25.66 -4.22
N GLN A 297 1.85 -25.81 -3.18
CA GLN A 297 0.39 -25.89 -3.29
C GLN A 297 -0.27 -24.52 -3.13
N THR A 298 -1.61 -24.49 -3.01
CA THR A 298 -2.33 -23.29 -2.55
C THR A 298 -2.62 -23.42 -1.06
N PHE A 299 -2.34 -22.37 -0.29
CA PHE A 299 -2.81 -22.18 1.08
C PHE A 299 -3.72 -20.96 1.08
N ASP A 300 -5.01 -21.17 1.26
CA ASP A 300 -6.04 -20.14 1.26
C ASP A 300 -6.56 -19.95 2.69
N GLY A 301 -6.26 -18.81 3.30
CA GLY A 301 -6.73 -18.45 4.63
C GLY A 301 -8.22 -18.08 4.65
N GLN A 302 -8.86 -17.83 3.50
CA GLN A 302 -10.26 -17.40 3.37
C GLN A 302 -10.68 -16.21 4.26
N GLN A 303 -9.71 -15.35 4.62
CA GLN A 303 -9.77 -14.24 5.59
C GLN A 303 -9.86 -14.63 7.07
N HIS A 304 -9.68 -15.90 7.41
CA HIS A 304 -9.52 -16.32 8.79
C HIS A 304 -8.18 -15.85 9.39
N SER A 305 -8.20 -15.67 10.69
CA SER A 305 -7.11 -15.16 11.50
C SER A 305 -6.29 -16.26 12.16
N ILE A 306 -4.99 -16.03 12.23
CA ILE A 306 -4.08 -16.72 13.14
C ILE A 306 -3.84 -15.79 14.32
N SER A 307 -4.06 -16.29 15.54
CA SER A 307 -3.92 -15.53 16.79
C SER A 307 -2.99 -16.23 17.79
N ASN A 308 -2.43 -15.44 18.73
CA ASN A 308 -1.57 -15.88 19.85
C ASN A 308 -0.31 -16.65 19.43
N TRP A 309 0.07 -16.58 18.15
CA TRP A 309 1.24 -17.23 17.62
C TRP A 309 2.52 -16.55 18.13
N THR A 310 3.35 -17.30 18.88
CA THR A 310 4.70 -16.85 19.24
C THR A 310 5.71 -17.38 18.23
N SER A 311 6.54 -16.51 17.64
CA SER A 311 7.59 -16.90 16.69
C SER A 311 8.91 -16.16 16.93
N VAL A 312 10.02 -16.90 16.82
CA VAL A 312 11.39 -16.40 16.85
C VAL A 312 12.01 -16.61 15.46
N ALA A 313 11.67 -15.74 14.51
CA ALA A 313 12.01 -15.84 13.08
C ALA A 313 11.72 -17.21 12.43
N THR A 314 10.72 -17.94 12.92
CA THR A 314 10.24 -19.21 12.36
C THR A 314 9.05 -18.91 11.45
N PRO A 315 9.19 -18.99 10.11
CA PRO A 315 8.09 -18.70 9.20
C PRO A 315 7.04 -19.82 9.17
N LEU A 316 5.85 -19.56 8.63
CA LEU A 316 4.93 -20.63 8.19
C LEU A 316 5.59 -21.44 7.06
N PHE A 317 6.11 -20.75 6.04
CA PHE A 317 6.76 -21.36 4.87
C PHE A 317 8.21 -20.87 4.75
N ALA A 318 9.18 -21.79 4.84
CA ALA A 318 10.58 -21.47 4.63
C ALA A 318 10.86 -21.14 3.15
N GLU A 319 10.35 -21.97 2.25
CA GLU A 319 10.35 -21.72 0.80
C GLU A 319 8.93 -21.92 0.24
N SER A 320 8.48 -21.03 -0.64
CA SER A 320 7.22 -21.16 -1.38
C SER A 320 7.44 -20.92 -2.87
N SER A 321 6.91 -21.82 -3.69
CA SER A 321 6.67 -21.67 -5.13
C SER A 321 5.17 -21.69 -5.48
N GLY A 322 4.33 -21.96 -4.47
CA GLY A 322 2.87 -22.05 -4.60
C GLY A 322 2.16 -20.72 -4.42
N THR A 323 0.92 -20.77 -3.93
CA THR A 323 0.12 -19.58 -3.59
C THR A 323 -0.20 -19.57 -2.10
N VAL A 324 0.11 -18.49 -1.40
CA VAL A 324 -0.33 -18.23 -0.02
C VAL A 324 -1.24 -17.01 -0.06
N LYS A 325 -2.53 -17.15 0.21
CA LYS A 325 -3.48 -16.05 0.09
C LYS A 325 -4.48 -15.89 1.22
N ASP A 326 -5.06 -14.68 1.30
CA ASP A 326 -6.21 -14.34 2.14
C ASP A 326 -6.08 -14.78 3.60
N LEU A 327 -4.91 -14.54 4.19
CA LEU A 327 -4.58 -14.91 5.58
C LEU A 327 -4.48 -13.67 6.47
N VAL A 328 -5.13 -13.69 7.62
CA VAL A 328 -5.00 -12.64 8.64
C VAL A 328 -4.05 -13.12 9.74
N ILE A 329 -3.10 -12.28 10.13
CA ILE A 329 -2.27 -12.46 11.34
C ILE A 329 -2.74 -11.43 12.35
N ASP A 330 -3.34 -11.87 13.45
CA ASP A 330 -3.89 -10.98 14.47
C ASP A 330 -2.79 -10.30 15.31
N SER A 331 -3.14 -9.11 15.83
CA SER A 331 -2.34 -8.31 16.75
C SER A 331 -1.88 -9.02 18.02
N SER A 332 -2.50 -10.14 18.43
CA SER A 332 -2.05 -10.93 19.58
C SER A 332 -0.86 -11.86 19.30
N CYS A 333 -0.40 -11.97 18.04
CA CYS A 333 0.80 -12.73 17.72
C CYS A 333 2.07 -12.00 18.23
N ALA A 334 3.02 -12.76 18.77
CA ALA A 334 4.25 -12.27 19.36
C ALA A 334 5.44 -12.64 18.46
N PHE A 335 5.85 -11.71 17.61
CA PHE A 335 6.97 -11.88 16.69
C PHE A 335 8.28 -11.33 17.26
N SER A 336 9.36 -12.08 17.07
CA SER A 336 10.70 -11.72 17.53
C SER A 336 11.77 -12.26 16.58
N LEU A 337 12.98 -11.70 16.65
CA LEU A 337 14.14 -12.14 15.89
C LEU A 337 15.17 -12.80 16.84
N PRO A 338 15.95 -13.79 16.38
CA PRO A 338 16.98 -14.44 17.19
C PRO A 338 18.07 -13.44 17.61
N ALA A 339 18.76 -13.70 18.73
CA ALA A 339 19.78 -12.79 19.28
C ALA A 339 20.95 -12.49 18.32
N THR A 340 21.19 -13.36 17.34
CA THR A 340 22.15 -13.14 16.25
C THR A 340 21.47 -13.40 14.91
N LEU A 341 21.60 -12.44 13.98
CA LEU A 341 21.16 -12.56 12.59
C LEU A 341 22.38 -12.82 11.69
N PRO A 342 22.70 -14.09 11.37
CA PRO A 342 23.65 -14.41 10.30
C PRO A 342 23.11 -14.02 8.92
N ALA A 343 23.94 -14.13 7.89
CA ALA A 343 23.50 -13.86 6.52
C ALA A 343 22.32 -14.77 6.11
N GLY A 344 21.26 -14.19 5.56
CA GLY A 344 20.07 -14.95 5.15
C GLY A 344 18.77 -14.14 5.06
N ASP A 345 17.70 -14.87 4.78
CA ASP A 345 16.35 -14.34 4.60
C ASP A 345 15.51 -14.57 5.87
N TYR A 346 14.72 -13.56 6.26
CA TYR A 346 13.93 -13.54 7.49
C TYR A 346 12.53 -12.99 7.23
N ALA A 347 11.51 -13.76 7.62
CA ALA A 347 10.10 -13.37 7.66
C ALA A 347 9.28 -14.33 8.53
N PHE A 348 8.01 -13.98 8.73
CA PHE A 348 7.05 -14.80 9.46
C PHE A 348 6.08 -15.53 8.51
N VAL A 349 5.61 -14.93 7.42
CA VAL A 349 4.69 -15.67 6.51
C VAL A 349 5.47 -16.54 5.52
N VAL A 350 6.28 -15.96 4.64
CA VAL A 350 7.10 -16.68 3.65
C VAL A 350 8.53 -16.16 3.67
N LYS A 351 9.50 -16.98 4.08
CA LYS A 351 10.92 -16.57 4.11
C LYS A 351 11.47 -16.36 2.69
N THR A 352 11.32 -17.34 1.80
CA THR A 352 11.75 -17.23 0.40
C THR A 352 10.60 -17.53 -0.54
N ASN A 353 10.17 -16.56 -1.36
CA ASN A 353 9.03 -16.67 -2.27
C ASN A 353 9.45 -16.73 -3.75
N THR A 354 8.87 -17.67 -4.49
CA THR A 354 8.97 -17.83 -5.94
C THR A 354 7.62 -18.04 -6.61
N GLY A 355 6.53 -17.93 -5.84
CA GLY A 355 5.14 -17.98 -6.30
C GLY A 355 4.38 -16.71 -5.91
N ASN A 356 3.12 -16.86 -5.53
CA ASN A 356 2.23 -15.76 -5.20
C ASN A 356 1.96 -15.66 -3.68
N VAL A 357 2.12 -14.47 -3.11
CA VAL A 357 1.66 -14.12 -1.76
C VAL A 357 0.67 -12.98 -1.89
N SER A 358 -0.62 -13.21 -1.58
CA SER A 358 -1.65 -12.20 -1.87
C SER A 358 -2.77 -12.05 -0.85
N GLY A 359 -3.22 -10.83 -0.56
CA GLY A 359 -4.33 -10.60 0.38
C GLY A 359 -3.98 -10.88 1.85
N VAL A 360 -2.69 -11.11 2.16
CA VAL A 360 -2.22 -11.36 3.52
C VAL A 360 -2.25 -10.06 4.32
N ARG A 361 -2.87 -10.09 5.52
CA ARG A 361 -3.01 -8.93 6.41
C ARG A 361 -2.30 -9.18 7.73
N ASN A 362 -1.22 -8.45 8.00
CA ASN A 362 -0.52 -8.51 9.28
C ASN A 362 -0.91 -7.35 10.20
N TYR A 363 -1.33 -7.68 11.43
CA TYR A 363 -1.58 -6.73 12.51
C TYR A 363 -0.60 -6.88 13.69
N ALA A 364 0.31 -7.86 13.66
CA ALA A 364 1.26 -8.13 14.72
C ALA A 364 2.57 -7.34 14.58
N ASP A 365 2.99 -6.65 15.63
CA ASP A 365 4.29 -6.00 15.71
C ASP A 365 5.42 -7.02 15.84
N VAL A 366 6.60 -6.70 15.29
CA VAL A 366 7.85 -7.38 15.67
C VAL A 366 8.38 -6.69 16.92
N ALA A 367 8.51 -7.46 18.01
CA ALA A 367 9.07 -7.00 19.26
C ALA A 367 10.44 -6.34 19.04
N ALA A 368 10.65 -5.17 19.65
CA ALA A 368 11.86 -4.37 19.48
C ALA A 368 13.11 -5.21 19.72
N TRP A 369 13.93 -5.36 18.69
CA TRP A 369 14.99 -6.36 18.66
C TRP A 369 16.36 -5.76 18.96
N SER A 370 16.99 -6.22 20.03
CA SER A 370 18.40 -5.95 20.35
C SER A 370 19.23 -7.23 20.24
N GLY A 371 20.30 -7.17 19.46
CA GLY A 371 21.10 -8.32 19.07
C GLY A 371 22.23 -7.92 18.12
N GLU A 372 22.81 -8.90 17.42
CA GLU A 372 23.95 -8.69 16.52
C GLU A 372 23.64 -9.16 15.08
N ILE A 373 23.93 -8.32 14.08
CA ILE A 373 23.87 -8.69 12.66
C ILE A 373 25.29 -9.08 12.21
N THR A 374 25.51 -10.37 11.92
CA THR A 374 26.83 -10.90 11.53
C THR A 374 26.97 -11.15 10.03
N GLY A 375 25.94 -10.83 9.22
CA GLY A 375 25.94 -11.05 7.78
C GLY A 375 24.97 -10.16 7.00
N ALA A 376 24.81 -10.46 5.70
CA ALA A 376 23.90 -9.75 4.81
C ALA A 376 22.48 -10.31 4.95
N ILE A 377 21.50 -9.46 5.30
CA ILE A 377 20.14 -9.92 5.63
C ILE A 377 19.09 -9.34 4.67
N ASN A 378 18.07 -10.15 4.36
CA ASN A 378 16.83 -9.69 3.73
C ASN A 378 15.68 -9.91 4.73
N LEU A 379 15.11 -8.83 5.26
CA LEU A 379 14.13 -8.83 6.35
C LEU A 379 12.82 -8.16 5.92
N GLY A 380 11.73 -8.92 5.96
CA GLY A 380 10.35 -8.44 5.85
C GLY A 380 9.45 -9.21 6.80
N ILE A 381 8.32 -8.66 7.26
CA ILE A 381 7.42 -9.42 8.16
C ILE A 381 6.65 -10.47 7.36
N ILE A 382 6.15 -10.10 6.17
CA ILE A 382 5.39 -11.01 5.30
C ILE A 382 6.34 -11.83 4.41
N VAL A 383 7.24 -11.18 3.66
CA VAL A 383 8.17 -11.87 2.74
C VAL A 383 9.63 -11.51 3.03
N GLY A 384 10.51 -12.49 3.16
CA GLY A 384 11.94 -12.24 3.37
C GLY A 384 12.63 -11.85 2.05
N ASN A 385 12.58 -12.75 1.08
CA ASN A 385 13.25 -12.62 -0.20
C ASN A 385 12.44 -13.25 -1.34
N GLY A 386 12.38 -12.59 -2.50
CA GLY A 386 11.69 -13.05 -3.70
C GLY A 386 12.62 -13.20 -4.90
N PRO A 387 13.42 -14.28 -4.99
CA PRO A 387 14.53 -14.37 -5.93
C PRO A 387 14.14 -14.41 -7.41
N GLU A 388 13.04 -15.08 -7.76
CA GLU A 388 12.49 -15.18 -9.12
C GLU A 388 10.96 -15.34 -9.06
N LYS A 389 10.18 -14.81 -10.02
CA LYS A 389 8.72 -14.99 -10.13
C LYS A 389 7.87 -14.62 -8.89
N SER A 390 8.45 -13.96 -7.89
CA SER A 390 7.79 -13.58 -6.64
C SER A 390 6.75 -12.48 -6.89
N VAL A 391 5.48 -12.83 -6.81
CA VAL A 391 4.37 -11.87 -6.83
C VAL A 391 3.92 -11.63 -5.38
N VAL A 392 3.94 -10.38 -4.95
CA VAL A 392 3.38 -9.95 -3.65
C VAL A 392 2.29 -8.93 -3.94
N SER A 393 1.02 -9.26 -3.66
CA SER A 393 -0.11 -8.41 -4.12
C SER A 393 -1.27 -8.26 -3.14
N ASN A 394 -1.91 -7.10 -3.08
CA ASN A 394 -3.04 -6.82 -2.18
C ASN A 394 -2.74 -7.09 -0.68
N CYS A 395 -1.46 -7.11 -0.28
CA CYS A 395 -1.06 -7.39 1.10
C CYS A 395 -1.10 -6.11 1.96
N PHE A 396 -1.47 -6.26 3.23
CA PHE A 396 -1.56 -5.17 4.19
C PHE A 396 -0.67 -5.47 5.40
N ASN A 397 0.13 -4.50 5.86
CA ASN A 397 0.89 -4.59 7.10
C ASN A 397 0.62 -3.39 8.00
N LYS A 398 0.26 -3.64 9.26
CA LYS A 398 0.20 -2.64 10.32
C LYS A 398 1.23 -2.86 11.43
N GLY A 399 1.81 -4.05 11.48
CA GLY A 399 2.89 -4.38 12.42
C GLY A 399 4.13 -3.52 12.21
N SER A 400 4.61 -2.89 13.28
CA SER A 400 5.84 -2.11 13.30
C SER A 400 7.07 -3.01 13.40
N LEU A 401 8.20 -2.50 12.92
CA LEU A 401 9.51 -3.16 12.99
C LEU A 401 10.52 -2.20 13.63
N VAL A 402 11.03 -2.56 14.81
CA VAL A 402 12.02 -1.77 15.55
C VAL A 402 13.29 -2.59 15.77
N LEU A 403 14.43 -2.07 15.28
CA LEU A 403 15.75 -2.67 15.41
C LEU A 403 16.64 -1.74 16.27
N GLU A 404 17.14 -2.26 17.40
CA GLU A 404 17.91 -1.54 18.42
C GLU A 404 19.35 -2.09 18.51
N MET A 405 20.23 -1.65 17.61
CA MET A 405 21.57 -2.20 17.46
C MET A 405 22.64 -1.47 18.29
N PRO A 406 23.46 -2.18 19.08
CA PRO A 406 24.63 -1.58 19.73
C PRO A 406 25.70 -1.12 18.72
N GLU A 407 26.78 -0.49 19.21
CA GLU A 407 27.90 -0.06 18.34
C GLU A 407 28.59 -1.28 17.70
N HIS A 408 28.51 -1.40 16.37
CA HIS A 408 29.19 -2.43 15.58
C HIS A 408 29.89 -1.83 14.36
N ASP A 409 31.07 -2.35 14.02
CA ASP A 409 31.96 -1.82 12.98
C ASP A 409 31.59 -2.28 11.55
N ALA A 410 30.80 -3.35 11.41
CA ALA A 410 30.39 -3.88 10.12
C ALA A 410 29.02 -4.56 10.21
N ILE A 411 28.15 -4.25 9.24
CA ILE A 411 27.00 -5.07 8.87
C ILE A 411 27.27 -5.67 7.48
N GLY A 412 26.61 -6.78 7.15
CA GLY A 412 26.49 -7.18 5.75
C GLY A 412 25.55 -6.23 4.99
N THR A 413 25.49 -6.36 3.67
CA THR A 413 24.57 -5.54 2.88
C THR A 413 23.14 -5.96 3.18
N SER A 414 22.32 -5.04 3.68
CA SER A 414 21.05 -5.38 4.33
C SER A 414 19.86 -4.70 3.66
N ALA A 415 18.80 -5.47 3.40
CA ALA A 415 17.55 -5.02 2.80
C ALA A 415 16.40 -5.25 3.79
N ILE A 416 15.85 -4.17 4.33
CA ILE A 416 14.96 -4.17 5.49
C ILE A 416 13.66 -3.43 5.16
N SER A 417 12.52 -4.03 5.48
CA SER A 417 11.21 -3.38 5.44
C SER A 417 10.21 -4.08 6.36
N PRO A 418 9.07 -3.46 6.69
CA PRO A 418 7.96 -4.17 7.31
C PRO A 418 7.30 -5.22 6.40
N LEU A 419 7.28 -5.06 5.06
CA LEU A 419 6.49 -5.94 4.19
C LEU A 419 7.34 -7.00 3.46
N CYS A 420 8.32 -6.60 2.63
CA CYS A 420 9.12 -7.51 1.81
C CYS A 420 10.62 -7.13 1.77
N GLY A 421 11.49 -7.92 2.39
CA GLY A 421 12.93 -7.60 2.49
C GLY A 421 13.60 -7.35 1.13
N ARG A 422 13.52 -8.31 0.20
CA ARG A 422 14.14 -8.19 -1.13
C ARG A 422 13.33 -8.84 -2.25
N LEU A 423 13.37 -8.29 -3.47
CA LEU A 423 12.82 -8.90 -4.69
C LEU A 423 13.87 -8.85 -5.82
N THR A 424 14.20 -9.96 -6.50
CA THR A 424 15.27 -9.94 -7.54
C THR A 424 14.90 -10.56 -8.89
N GLY A 425 13.69 -11.10 -9.03
CA GLY A 425 13.24 -11.67 -10.29
C GLY A 425 12.78 -10.60 -11.27
N SER A 426 13.12 -10.73 -12.55
CA SER A 426 12.58 -9.84 -13.60
C SER A 426 11.10 -10.06 -13.91
N SER A 427 10.53 -11.16 -13.40
CA SER A 427 9.11 -11.46 -13.34
C SER A 427 8.51 -11.27 -11.93
N SER A 428 9.29 -10.80 -10.95
CA SER A 428 8.79 -10.48 -9.62
C SER A 428 8.12 -9.09 -9.61
N SER A 429 7.10 -8.90 -8.77
CA SER A 429 6.38 -7.62 -8.66
C SER A 429 5.78 -7.42 -7.26
N ILE A 430 5.59 -6.15 -6.89
CA ILE A 430 4.77 -5.75 -5.74
C ILE A 430 3.63 -4.85 -6.19
N ASN A 431 2.39 -5.22 -5.90
CA ASN A 431 1.20 -4.54 -6.44
C ASN A 431 0.12 -4.35 -5.38
N ASP A 432 -0.51 -3.18 -5.31
CA ASP A 432 -1.68 -2.93 -4.46
C ASP A 432 -1.43 -3.18 -2.95
N CYS A 433 -0.18 -3.14 -2.52
CA CYS A 433 0.21 -3.40 -1.14
C CYS A 433 0.18 -2.13 -0.29
N VAL A 434 -0.16 -2.27 0.99
CA VAL A 434 -0.24 -1.16 1.95
C VAL A 434 0.58 -1.46 3.20
N ASN A 435 1.37 -0.49 3.64
CA ASN A 435 2.05 -0.51 4.94
C ASN A 435 1.60 0.67 5.81
N GLU A 436 1.10 0.40 7.03
CA GLU A 436 0.81 1.37 8.09
C GLU A 436 1.78 1.25 9.28
N GLY A 437 2.53 0.15 9.41
CA GLY A 437 3.48 -0.06 10.49
C GLY A 437 4.78 0.71 10.27
N SER A 438 5.32 1.34 11.33
CA SER A 438 6.57 2.10 11.21
C SER A 438 7.80 1.19 11.18
N LEU A 439 8.84 1.63 10.45
CA LEU A 439 10.18 1.04 10.48
C LEU A 439 11.13 1.99 11.21
N THR A 440 11.63 1.57 12.36
CA THR A 440 12.67 2.28 13.11
C THR A 440 13.92 1.42 13.19
N TYR A 441 15.05 1.95 12.73
CA TYR A 441 16.36 1.33 12.90
C TYR A 441 17.26 2.30 13.67
N ASN A 442 17.46 2.01 14.95
CA ASN A 442 18.41 2.68 15.83
C ASN A 442 19.71 1.88 15.83
N THR A 443 20.86 2.55 15.63
CA THR A 443 22.13 1.85 15.62
C THR A 443 23.32 2.70 16.07
N GLY A 444 24.18 2.12 16.91
CA GLY A 444 25.50 2.72 17.19
C GLY A 444 26.46 2.68 16.00
N MET A 445 26.12 2.03 14.88
CA MET A 445 27.01 1.67 13.76
C MET A 445 28.20 2.61 13.53
N SER A 446 29.39 2.01 13.45
CA SER A 446 30.55 2.58 12.77
C SER A 446 30.75 1.89 11.42
N ALA A 447 29.65 1.65 10.72
CA ALA A 447 29.57 0.71 9.61
C ALA A 447 30.63 0.97 8.54
N SER A 448 31.52 -0.01 8.37
CA SER A 448 32.52 -0.11 7.33
C SER A 448 32.19 -1.28 6.38
N GLY A 449 32.11 -0.99 5.08
CA GLY A 449 31.97 -1.99 4.01
C GLY A 449 30.65 -1.98 3.23
N SER A 450 29.51 -2.17 3.88
CA SER A 450 28.26 -2.63 3.21
C SER A 450 27.10 -1.64 3.20
N ASN A 451 26.28 -1.61 2.15
CA ASN A 451 25.16 -0.68 2.00
C ASN A 451 23.92 -1.05 2.84
N VAL A 452 23.14 -0.05 3.22
CA VAL A 452 21.83 -0.19 3.90
C VAL A 452 20.71 0.19 2.92
N TYR A 453 19.72 -0.69 2.79
CA TYR A 453 18.52 -0.50 1.97
C TYR A 453 17.27 -0.62 2.84
N MET A 454 16.53 0.48 3.02
CA MET A 454 15.34 0.54 3.89
C MET A 454 14.13 1.16 3.20
N ALA A 455 12.96 0.52 3.33
CA ALA A 455 11.70 1.15 2.98
C ALA A 455 10.51 0.62 3.78
N GLY A 456 9.35 1.29 3.68
CA GLY A 456 8.10 0.84 4.27
C GLY A 456 7.47 -0.38 3.60
N LEU A 457 7.79 -0.68 2.33
CA LEU A 457 7.28 -1.88 1.64
C LEU A 457 8.36 -2.83 1.11
N VAL A 458 9.34 -2.34 0.35
CA VAL A 458 10.39 -3.20 -0.22
C VAL A 458 11.77 -2.68 0.12
N GLY A 459 12.50 -3.45 0.93
CA GLY A 459 13.87 -3.12 1.33
C GLY A 459 14.76 -2.86 0.11
N CYS A 460 14.87 -3.81 -0.82
CA CYS A 460 15.62 -3.64 -2.08
C CYS A 460 15.01 -4.44 -3.24
N SER A 461 15.11 -3.94 -4.48
CA SER A 461 14.73 -4.71 -5.67
C SER A 461 15.67 -4.59 -6.88
N SER A 462 16.01 -5.73 -7.50
CA SER A 462 16.90 -5.77 -8.67
C SER A 462 16.22 -6.42 -9.89
N ASN A 463 16.79 -6.24 -11.08
CA ASN A 463 16.35 -6.84 -12.34
C ASN A 463 14.94 -6.43 -12.85
N ALA A 464 14.57 -5.16 -12.73
CA ALA A 464 13.32 -4.61 -13.28
C ALA A 464 11.99 -5.03 -12.62
N VAL A 465 12.02 -5.31 -11.30
CA VAL A 465 10.83 -5.48 -10.46
C VAL A 465 9.92 -4.25 -10.53
N SER A 466 8.64 -4.47 -10.83
CA SER A 466 7.62 -3.42 -10.86
C SER A 466 7.00 -3.20 -9.47
N ALA A 467 6.73 -1.93 -9.16
CA ALA A 467 6.00 -1.50 -7.97
C ALA A 467 4.77 -0.67 -8.40
N LEU A 468 3.56 -1.21 -8.21
CA LEU A 468 2.32 -0.64 -8.75
C LEU A 468 1.30 -0.37 -7.63
N ARG A 469 0.76 0.85 -7.54
CA ARG A 469 -0.33 1.24 -6.60
C ARG A 469 -0.05 0.93 -5.12
N CYS A 470 1.23 0.94 -4.74
CA CYS A 470 1.67 0.66 -3.38
C CYS A 470 1.59 1.90 -2.48
N THR A 471 1.11 1.74 -1.24
CA THR A 471 0.94 2.85 -0.27
C THR A 471 1.74 2.62 1.01
N ASN A 472 2.58 3.57 1.39
CA ASN A 472 3.19 3.63 2.72
C ASN A 472 2.56 4.75 3.57
N ARG A 473 2.14 4.44 4.81
CA ARG A 473 1.67 5.39 5.83
C ARG A 473 2.51 5.37 7.10
N GLY A 474 3.27 4.29 7.35
CA GLY A 474 4.19 4.19 8.49
C GLY A 474 5.45 5.03 8.30
N ASP A 475 5.99 5.61 9.38
CA ASP A 475 7.25 6.35 9.32
C ASP A 475 8.43 5.39 9.06
N VAL A 476 9.48 5.89 8.37
CA VAL A 476 10.73 5.16 8.13
C VAL A 476 11.88 5.99 8.67
N SER A 477 12.44 5.59 9.81
CA SER A 477 13.49 6.33 10.52
C SER A 477 14.75 5.50 10.70
N LEU A 478 15.89 6.03 10.27
CA LEU A 478 17.22 5.48 10.48
C LEU A 478 18.02 6.44 11.37
N ASN A 479 18.25 6.06 12.62
CA ASN A 479 18.99 6.85 13.60
C ASN A 479 20.35 6.18 13.85
N LEU A 480 21.45 6.93 13.66
CA LEU A 480 22.79 6.37 13.70
C LEU A 480 23.84 7.26 14.39
N THR A 481 24.87 6.66 14.98
CA THR A 481 26.03 7.44 15.47
C THR A 481 26.90 7.94 14.31
N ARG A 482 27.18 7.11 13.30
CA ARG A 482 27.94 7.47 12.08
C ARG A 482 27.75 6.42 10.97
N SER A 483 28.16 6.70 9.73
CA SER A 483 28.16 5.71 8.66
C SER A 483 29.26 5.96 7.62
N THR A 484 30.02 4.91 7.29
CA THR A 484 30.83 4.89 6.05
C THR A 484 30.14 4.15 4.90
N SER A 485 29.00 3.51 5.16
CA SER A 485 28.16 2.86 4.15
C SER A 485 27.40 3.87 3.28
N ALA A 486 26.94 3.44 2.10
CA ALA A 486 25.85 4.14 1.43
C ALA A 486 24.52 3.80 2.12
N LEU A 487 23.71 4.83 2.36
CA LEU A 487 22.38 4.73 2.96
C LEU A 487 21.33 4.98 1.86
N ILE A 488 20.48 4.00 1.58
CA ILE A 488 19.41 4.09 0.59
C ILE A 488 18.09 3.89 1.34
N VAL A 489 17.30 4.95 1.48
CA VAL A 489 16.13 5.00 2.39
C VAL A 489 14.94 5.65 1.69
N SER A 490 13.73 5.09 1.86
CA SER A 490 12.52 5.63 1.22
C SER A 490 11.20 5.19 1.86
N GLY A 491 10.07 5.72 1.42
CA GLY A 491 8.75 5.25 1.84
C GLY A 491 8.32 3.93 1.24
N VAL A 492 8.50 3.72 -0.07
CA VAL A 492 7.94 2.54 -0.77
C VAL A 492 9.01 1.51 -1.12
N ILE A 493 10.04 1.88 -1.88
CA ILE A 493 11.04 0.93 -2.39
C ILE A 493 12.42 1.57 -2.49
N SER A 494 13.39 1.12 -1.68
CA SER A 494 14.62 1.90 -1.52
C SER A 494 15.49 1.92 -2.79
N TYR A 495 15.62 0.78 -3.46
CA TYR A 495 16.34 0.63 -4.72
C TYR A 495 15.46 -0.15 -5.70
N THR A 496 15.30 0.38 -6.92
CA THR A 496 14.71 -0.38 -8.03
C THR A 496 15.33 -0.04 -9.39
N SER A 497 15.20 -1.00 -10.29
CA SER A 497 15.53 -0.93 -11.70
C SER A 497 14.34 -1.25 -12.61
N GLY A 498 13.13 -1.26 -12.04
CA GLY A 498 11.86 -1.48 -12.74
C GLY A 498 10.88 -0.33 -12.48
N PRO A 499 9.71 -0.37 -13.14
CA PRO A 499 8.79 0.76 -13.16
C PRO A 499 8.06 0.95 -11.83
N VAL A 500 7.91 2.21 -11.41
CA VAL A 500 7.15 2.62 -10.22
C VAL A 500 5.93 3.43 -10.65
N VAL A 501 4.71 2.94 -10.38
CA VAL A 501 3.47 3.54 -10.92
C VAL A 501 2.41 3.70 -9.84
N ASP A 502 1.81 4.89 -9.75
CA ASP A 502 0.69 5.20 -8.83
C ASP A 502 0.96 4.94 -7.34
N CYS A 503 2.22 4.97 -6.92
CA CYS A 503 2.59 4.75 -5.51
C CYS A 503 2.36 6.01 -4.66
N LEU A 504 2.05 5.80 -3.38
CA LEU A 504 1.78 6.83 -2.38
C LEU A 504 2.71 6.65 -1.17
N ASN A 505 3.27 7.75 -0.66
CA ASN A 505 3.88 7.79 0.67
C ASN A 505 3.33 8.95 1.52
N GLU A 506 2.82 8.62 2.70
CA GLU A 506 2.34 9.57 3.70
C GLU A 506 3.24 9.60 4.95
N GLY A 507 3.98 8.52 5.23
CA GLY A 507 4.89 8.42 6.38
C GLY A 507 6.16 9.26 6.20
N ASN A 508 6.70 9.78 7.31
CA ASN A 508 7.92 10.57 7.30
C ASN A 508 9.14 9.67 7.13
N ILE A 509 10.07 10.10 6.28
CA ILE A 509 11.30 9.39 5.96
C ILE A 509 12.47 10.21 6.51
N SER A 510 13.20 9.65 7.49
CA SER A 510 14.27 10.36 8.18
C SER A 510 15.57 9.56 8.28
N ILE A 511 16.69 10.27 8.14
CA ILE A 511 18.01 9.82 8.54
C ILE A 511 18.54 10.88 9.52
N ASP A 512 18.72 10.51 10.80
CA ASP A 512 19.41 11.35 11.79
C ASP A 512 20.73 10.69 12.21
N SER A 513 21.81 11.47 12.16
CA SER A 513 23.18 11.02 12.38
C SER A 513 23.89 11.92 13.38
N GLU A 514 24.21 11.41 14.57
CA GLU A 514 24.96 12.15 15.59
C GLU A 514 26.37 12.56 15.12
N GLY A 515 26.91 11.83 14.15
CA GLY A 515 28.22 12.02 13.54
C GLY A 515 28.12 12.25 12.03
N TYR A 516 28.88 11.48 11.25
CA TYR A 516 29.01 11.69 9.82
C TYR A 516 28.30 10.64 8.97
N VAL A 517 27.98 11.00 7.73
CA VAL A 517 27.56 10.08 6.66
C VAL A 517 28.57 10.08 5.50
N GLN A 518 28.49 9.11 4.58
CA GLN A 518 29.30 9.11 3.36
C GLN A 518 28.48 9.28 2.08
N ALA A 519 27.52 8.40 1.80
CA ALA A 519 26.66 8.53 0.63
C ALA A 519 25.20 8.27 1.02
N VAL A 520 24.28 9.07 0.48
CA VAL A 520 22.86 9.01 0.83
C VAL A 520 22.00 9.14 -0.41
N ALA A 521 21.08 8.21 -0.59
CA ALA A 521 20.00 8.24 -1.57
C ALA A 521 18.67 8.18 -0.82
N LEU A 522 18.08 9.34 -0.56
CA LEU A 522 16.92 9.51 0.30
C LEU A 522 15.75 10.06 -0.54
N GLY A 523 14.63 9.33 -0.60
CA GLY A 523 13.47 9.75 -1.40
C GLY A 523 12.13 9.33 -0.82
N GLY A 524 11.10 10.17 -0.91
CA GLY A 524 9.77 9.86 -0.35
C GLY A 524 9.15 8.57 -0.89
N ILE A 525 9.37 8.23 -2.17
CA ILE A 525 8.90 6.97 -2.79
C ILE A 525 10.06 6.00 -3.02
N VAL A 526 11.16 6.49 -3.62
CA VAL A 526 12.31 5.67 -4.04
C VAL A 526 13.63 6.31 -3.63
N GLY A 527 14.53 5.56 -3.01
CA GLY A 527 15.88 6.05 -2.71
C GLY A 527 16.70 6.21 -3.99
N TYR A 528 16.80 5.14 -4.78
CA TYR A 528 17.52 5.07 -6.05
C TYR A 528 16.70 4.38 -7.14
N LEU A 529 16.58 5.03 -8.29
CA LEU A 529 15.78 4.55 -9.43
C LEU A 529 16.61 4.46 -10.72
N SER A 530 16.40 3.40 -11.52
CA SER A 530 17.00 3.26 -12.85
C SER A 530 16.01 2.86 -13.94
N ASP A 531 14.76 3.36 -13.85
CA ASP A 531 13.65 3.14 -14.79
C ASP A 531 12.58 4.27 -14.63
N VAL A 532 11.41 4.11 -15.26
CA VAL A 532 10.24 5.01 -15.22
C VAL A 532 9.59 5.11 -13.84
N ILE A 533 9.21 6.32 -13.44
CA ILE A 533 8.34 6.59 -12.28
C ILE A 533 7.20 7.54 -12.65
N ARG A 534 5.93 7.13 -12.49
CA ARG A 534 4.81 7.97 -12.98
C ARG A 534 3.48 7.80 -12.27
N GLY A 535 2.66 8.85 -12.29
CA GLY A 535 1.21 8.70 -12.15
C GLY A 535 0.57 8.25 -13.46
N SER A 536 -0.51 7.49 -13.40
CA SER A 536 -1.31 7.04 -14.55
C SER A 536 -2.60 7.88 -14.69
N ALA A 537 -3.60 7.38 -15.42
CA ALA A 537 -4.95 7.94 -15.41
C ALA A 537 -5.83 7.40 -14.25
N LEU A 538 -5.37 6.35 -13.56
CA LEU A 538 -6.10 5.67 -12.48
C LEU A 538 -5.72 6.18 -11.09
N GLY A 539 -4.60 6.91 -10.98
CA GLY A 539 -4.09 7.46 -9.74
C GLY A 539 -3.01 8.51 -9.99
N THR A 540 -2.55 9.14 -8.92
CA THR A 540 -1.42 10.08 -8.95
C THR A 540 -0.29 9.47 -8.13
N LEU A 541 0.95 9.58 -8.61
CA LEU A 541 2.13 9.29 -7.81
C LEU A 541 2.36 10.44 -6.83
N VAL A 542 2.28 10.19 -5.52
CA VAL A 542 2.27 11.25 -4.50
C VAL A 542 3.17 10.93 -3.29
N ASN A 543 3.95 11.91 -2.85
CA ASN A 543 4.51 11.94 -1.50
C ASN A 543 3.89 13.10 -0.68
N THR A 544 3.42 12.83 0.53
CA THR A 544 3.01 13.85 1.51
C THR A 544 3.84 13.81 2.80
N GLY A 545 4.52 12.70 3.10
CA GLY A 545 5.40 12.57 4.26
C GLY A 545 6.68 13.40 4.11
N SER A 546 7.21 13.92 5.22
CA SER A 546 8.47 14.70 5.17
C SER A 546 9.67 13.80 4.83
N VAL A 547 10.69 14.37 4.20
CA VAL A 547 11.92 13.69 3.80
C VAL A 547 13.12 14.48 4.36
N SER A 548 13.83 13.92 5.34
CA SER A 548 14.86 14.66 6.09
C SER A 548 16.17 13.90 6.27
N LEU A 549 17.28 14.61 6.02
CA LEU A 549 18.63 14.17 6.36
C LEU A 549 19.25 15.15 7.36
N ARG A 550 19.61 14.66 8.54
CA ARG A 550 20.46 15.36 9.50
C ARG A 550 21.75 14.57 9.71
N ALA A 551 22.89 15.26 9.66
CA ALA A 551 24.16 14.76 10.15
C ALA A 551 25.01 15.93 10.67
N LYS A 552 26.18 15.65 11.24
CA LYS A 552 27.20 16.69 11.45
C LYS A 552 27.87 17.08 10.13
N TYR A 553 28.32 16.11 9.34
CA TYR A 553 29.04 16.34 8.09
C TYR A 553 29.05 15.13 7.15
N GLN A 554 29.35 15.35 5.86
CA GLN A 554 29.76 14.27 4.96
C GLN A 554 31.27 14.00 5.11
N ASN A 555 31.67 12.75 5.40
CA ASN A 555 33.06 12.35 5.61
C ASN A 555 33.80 11.96 4.32
N ALA A 556 33.16 11.25 3.40
CA ALA A 556 33.76 10.81 2.14
C ALA A 556 32.67 10.47 1.11
N ARG A 557 33.06 10.05 -0.10
CA ARG A 557 32.16 9.46 -1.09
C ARG A 557 32.09 7.95 -0.88
N ASN A 558 30.95 7.35 -1.20
CA ASN A 558 30.80 5.91 -1.37
C ASN A 558 29.90 5.64 -2.60
N ASN A 559 29.96 4.43 -3.17
CA ASN A 559 29.19 4.07 -4.35
C ASN A 559 27.74 3.75 -3.97
N ILE A 560 26.80 4.53 -4.50
CA ILE A 560 25.38 4.23 -4.44
C ILE A 560 25.06 3.31 -5.62
N GLY A 561 24.29 2.25 -5.40
CA GLY A 561 24.00 1.30 -6.47
C GLY A 561 23.22 0.07 -6.03
N SER A 562 23.16 -0.91 -6.92
CA SER A 562 22.56 -2.22 -6.66
C SER A 562 23.31 -3.01 -5.58
N ILE A 563 22.56 -3.81 -4.83
CA ILE A 563 23.03 -4.80 -3.86
C ILE A 563 23.95 -5.89 -4.49
N ASP A 564 23.87 -6.09 -5.80
CA ASP A 564 24.75 -7.01 -6.56
C ASP A 564 25.94 -6.30 -7.26
N GLY A 565 26.09 -4.99 -7.07
CA GLY A 565 27.14 -4.18 -7.70
C GLY A 565 26.98 -3.92 -9.20
N SER A 566 25.98 -4.51 -9.88
CA SER A 566 25.81 -4.44 -11.34
C SER A 566 25.56 -3.04 -11.90
N LYS A 567 24.94 -2.17 -11.09
CA LYS A 567 24.65 -0.77 -11.40
C LYS A 567 25.11 0.10 -10.24
N THR A 568 26.28 0.73 -10.36
CA THR A 568 26.84 1.63 -9.34
C THR A 568 27.14 3.01 -9.91
N THR A 569 26.90 4.06 -9.12
CA THR A 569 27.45 5.39 -9.38
C THR A 569 28.96 5.35 -9.21
N THR A 570 29.73 5.88 -10.15
CA THR A 570 31.20 5.94 -10.07
C THR A 570 31.72 6.99 -9.07
N SER A 571 30.83 7.76 -8.44
CA SER A 571 31.15 8.85 -7.50
C SER A 571 29.91 9.28 -6.69
N GLY A 572 29.33 8.36 -5.91
CA GLY A 572 28.13 8.67 -5.12
C GLY A 572 28.36 9.77 -4.08
N ALA A 573 27.38 10.67 -3.97
CA ALA A 573 27.40 11.80 -3.04
C ALA A 573 26.07 11.85 -2.24
N ILE A 574 25.50 13.02 -2.01
CA ILE A 574 24.25 13.18 -1.23
C ILE A 574 23.12 13.58 -2.17
N GLY A 575 22.05 12.76 -2.21
CA GLY A 575 20.88 12.94 -3.07
C GLY A 575 19.61 12.83 -2.24
N VAL A 576 18.85 13.92 -2.15
CA VAL A 576 17.62 13.99 -1.36
C VAL A 576 16.47 14.53 -2.22
N GLY A 577 15.38 13.79 -2.33
CA GLY A 577 14.21 14.17 -3.14
C GLY A 577 12.88 13.90 -2.45
N GLY A 578 11.85 14.72 -2.71
CA GLY A 578 10.50 14.43 -2.21
C GLY A 578 9.89 13.15 -2.79
N LEU A 579 10.37 12.69 -3.95
CA LEU A 579 9.98 11.41 -4.56
C LEU A 579 11.19 10.47 -4.74
N VAL A 580 12.28 10.97 -5.33
CA VAL A 580 13.44 10.15 -5.73
C VAL A 580 14.75 10.77 -5.25
N GLY A 581 15.57 10.04 -4.50
CA GLY A 581 16.89 10.53 -4.06
C GLY A 581 17.91 10.62 -5.20
N TYR A 582 18.11 9.51 -5.92
CA TYR A 582 19.06 9.37 -7.03
C TYR A 582 18.47 8.62 -8.23
N THR A 583 19.02 8.91 -9.41
CA THR A 583 18.61 8.29 -10.69
C THR A 583 19.81 7.78 -11.51
N TYR A 584 19.56 6.95 -12.54
CA TYR A 584 20.58 6.46 -13.48
C TYR A 584 20.19 6.66 -14.97
N SER A 585 21.17 7.02 -15.81
CA SER A 585 20.98 8.12 -16.77
C SER A 585 20.43 7.82 -18.15
N THR A 586 20.04 6.57 -18.46
CA THR A 586 19.52 6.21 -19.80
C THR A 586 18.09 5.71 -19.81
N TYR A 587 17.49 5.49 -18.63
CA TYR A 587 16.17 4.85 -18.48
C TYR A 587 15.19 5.63 -17.61
N PHE A 588 15.68 6.53 -16.76
CA PHE A 588 14.82 7.32 -15.89
C PHE A 588 13.92 8.27 -16.70
N SER A 589 12.63 8.24 -16.38
CA SER A 589 11.68 9.30 -16.74
C SER A 589 10.66 9.47 -15.63
N MET A 590 10.25 10.71 -15.38
CA MET A 590 9.21 11.05 -14.40
C MET A 590 8.04 11.78 -15.07
N ASP A 591 6.81 11.37 -14.78
CA ASP A 591 5.60 12.04 -15.28
C ASP A 591 4.45 12.02 -14.26
N ASN A 592 3.59 13.04 -14.28
CA ASN A 592 2.37 13.13 -13.45
C ASN A 592 2.61 12.82 -11.96
N ALA A 593 3.55 13.54 -11.35
CA ALA A 593 4.03 13.29 -9.99
C ALA A 593 3.82 14.49 -9.05
N MET A 594 3.57 14.25 -7.77
CA MET A 594 3.42 15.31 -6.77
C MET A 594 4.21 15.05 -5.49
N ASN A 595 4.93 16.06 -5.00
CA ASN A 595 5.40 16.11 -3.62
C ASN A 595 4.68 17.21 -2.85
N SER A 596 4.22 16.93 -1.64
CA SER A 596 3.73 17.92 -0.67
C SER A 596 4.45 17.85 0.68
N GLY A 597 5.30 16.84 0.90
CA GLY A 597 6.12 16.72 2.10
C GLY A 597 7.33 17.64 2.07
N ALA A 598 7.71 18.20 3.22
CA ALA A 598 8.91 19.02 3.34
C ALA A 598 10.18 18.19 3.03
N VAL A 599 11.10 18.74 2.24
CA VAL A 599 12.40 18.14 1.91
C VAL A 599 13.50 18.92 2.62
N SER A 600 14.33 18.25 3.42
CA SER A 600 15.35 18.95 4.22
C SER A 600 16.70 18.25 4.30
N LEU A 601 17.76 19.05 4.35
CA LEU A 601 19.12 18.62 4.65
C LEU A 601 19.77 19.58 5.66
N LEU A 602 20.32 19.03 6.74
CA LEU A 602 21.16 19.75 7.70
C LEU A 602 22.50 19.03 7.90
N PHE A 603 23.61 19.72 7.62
CA PHE A 603 24.93 19.41 8.15
C PHE A 603 25.33 20.49 9.15
N SER A 604 25.49 20.15 10.42
CA SER A 604 25.73 21.13 11.50
C SER A 604 27.19 21.54 11.69
N GLU A 605 28.14 20.71 11.29
CA GLU A 605 29.59 20.88 11.56
C GLU A 605 30.43 20.41 10.34
N GLN A 606 30.14 20.93 9.14
CA GLN A 606 30.80 20.53 7.89
C GLN A 606 32.30 20.91 7.84
N GLU A 607 32.77 21.81 8.70
CA GLU A 607 34.18 22.14 8.88
C GLU A 607 35.04 20.93 9.31
N ASN A 608 34.44 19.92 9.93
CA ASN A 608 35.13 18.68 10.29
C ASN A 608 35.58 17.86 9.07
N LYS A 609 35.08 18.16 7.86
CA LYS A 609 35.60 17.57 6.61
C LYS A 609 35.71 18.57 5.46
N LEU A 610 36.88 19.21 5.38
CA LEU A 610 37.23 20.16 4.32
C LEU A 610 37.76 19.50 3.04
N ASN A 611 38.34 18.29 3.14
CA ASN A 611 39.01 17.57 2.06
C ASN A 611 38.09 16.51 1.43
N LEU A 612 36.93 16.93 0.92
CA LEU A 612 36.15 16.11 0.00
C LEU A 612 36.77 16.18 -1.41
N ALA A 613 36.56 15.18 -2.26
CA ALA A 613 37.00 15.21 -3.65
C ALA A 613 36.14 16.17 -4.47
N SER A 614 36.68 16.77 -5.53
CA SER A 614 36.02 17.82 -6.35
C SER A 614 34.72 17.41 -7.06
N ALA A 615 34.36 16.12 -7.01
CA ALA A 615 33.10 15.58 -7.52
C ALA A 615 32.06 15.24 -6.44
N SER A 616 32.35 15.44 -5.14
CA SER A 616 31.32 15.43 -4.10
C SER A 616 30.42 16.66 -4.28
N ARG A 617 29.15 16.44 -4.63
CA ARG A 617 28.15 17.52 -4.74
C ARG A 617 26.86 17.08 -4.06
N PHE A 618 26.15 18.02 -3.43
CA PHE A 618 24.91 17.72 -2.71
C PHE A 618 23.75 18.12 -3.61
N CYS A 619 22.92 17.17 -4.02
CA CYS A 619 21.83 17.36 -4.97
C CYS A 619 20.49 17.19 -4.24
N ILE A 620 19.76 18.28 -4.06
CA ILE A 620 18.49 18.32 -3.31
C ILE A 620 17.39 18.85 -4.21
N GLY A 621 16.27 18.13 -4.30
CA GLY A 621 15.12 18.55 -5.09
C GLY A 621 13.78 18.35 -4.40
N GLY A 622 12.81 19.21 -4.70
CA GLY A 622 11.43 19.00 -4.24
C GLY A 622 10.82 17.69 -4.77
N LEU A 623 11.22 17.22 -5.96
CA LEU A 623 10.87 15.89 -6.48
C LEU A 623 12.08 14.95 -6.52
N VAL A 624 13.19 15.38 -7.13
CA VAL A 624 14.34 14.51 -7.44
C VAL A 624 15.65 15.14 -6.95
N GLY A 625 16.45 14.41 -6.17
CA GLY A 625 17.77 14.88 -5.74
C GLY A 625 18.72 15.08 -6.93
N ASP A 626 19.29 13.99 -7.46
CA ASP A 626 20.04 13.99 -8.73
C ASP A 626 19.23 13.25 -9.82
N GLY A 627 18.84 13.97 -10.86
CA GLY A 627 17.90 13.56 -11.91
C GLY A 627 18.55 13.50 -13.29
N CYS A 628 18.38 12.39 -14.01
CA CYS A 628 18.97 12.21 -15.34
C CYS A 628 17.98 11.59 -16.34
N GLY A 629 17.27 12.44 -17.07
CA GLY A 629 16.25 12.07 -18.05
C GLY A 629 15.13 13.13 -18.15
N PRO A 630 13.99 12.83 -18.79
CA PRO A 630 12.84 13.71 -18.79
C PRO A 630 12.05 13.68 -17.45
N ILE A 631 11.59 14.85 -17.03
CA ILE A 631 10.65 15.08 -15.92
C ILE A 631 9.51 15.95 -16.48
N SER A 632 8.27 15.47 -16.44
CA SER A 632 7.12 16.16 -17.03
C SER A 632 5.93 16.27 -16.08
N ASN A 633 5.09 17.30 -16.30
CA ASN A 633 3.75 17.46 -15.72
C ASN A 633 3.67 17.24 -14.19
N SER A 634 4.72 17.61 -13.46
CA SER A 634 4.89 17.27 -12.03
C SER A 634 5.00 18.50 -11.14
N VAL A 635 4.55 18.39 -9.88
CA VAL A 635 4.35 19.53 -8.98
C VAL A 635 5.00 19.32 -7.62
N ASN A 636 5.78 20.31 -7.16
CA ASN A 636 6.25 20.38 -5.79
C ASN A 636 5.48 21.44 -4.98
N ASN A 637 4.80 20.99 -3.93
CA ASN A 637 4.11 21.79 -2.92
C ASN A 637 4.83 21.76 -1.55
N GLY A 638 5.83 20.88 -1.37
CA GLY A 638 6.59 20.76 -0.13
C GLY A 638 7.79 21.73 -0.09
N PRO A 639 8.05 22.44 1.02
CA PRO A 639 9.19 23.36 1.10
C PRO A 639 10.52 22.60 1.04
N VAL A 640 11.54 23.22 0.47
CA VAL A 640 12.90 22.66 0.35
C VAL A 640 13.87 23.49 1.19
N SER A 641 14.46 22.91 2.25
CA SER A 641 15.44 23.61 3.09
C SER A 641 16.79 22.90 3.14
N VAL A 642 17.87 23.63 2.88
CA VAL A 642 19.23 23.08 2.84
C VAL A 642 20.17 23.95 3.65
N GLU A 643 20.81 23.34 4.64
CA GLU A 643 21.60 24.01 5.67
C GLU A 643 22.96 23.34 5.85
N ILE A 644 24.03 24.01 5.40
CA ILE A 644 25.41 23.58 5.57
C ILE A 644 26.10 24.56 6.54
N ARG A 645 26.29 24.14 7.79
CA ARG A 645 26.83 24.98 8.86
C ARG A 645 28.24 24.59 9.29
N ALA A 646 28.87 25.53 10.00
CA ALA A 646 30.01 25.29 10.85
C ALA A 646 29.84 25.94 12.23
N SER A 647 30.47 25.37 13.25
CA SER A 647 30.47 25.88 14.63
C SER A 647 31.04 27.30 14.73
N SER A 648 31.93 27.65 13.81
CA SER A 648 32.56 28.96 13.63
C SER A 648 31.74 29.95 12.77
N GLY A 649 30.60 29.54 12.20
CA GLY A 649 29.84 30.32 11.22
C GLY A 649 30.58 30.56 9.89
N SER A 650 31.70 29.88 9.65
CA SER A 650 32.43 29.91 8.38
C SER A 650 33.44 28.77 8.28
N PHE A 651 33.63 28.23 7.07
CA PHE A 651 34.70 27.28 6.75
C PHE A 651 35.15 27.42 5.30
N THR A 652 36.31 26.88 4.93
CA THR A 652 36.77 26.83 3.52
C THR A 652 37.05 25.39 3.12
N ALA A 653 36.21 24.81 2.25
CA ALA A 653 36.53 23.51 1.65
C ALA A 653 37.79 23.63 0.77
N SER A 654 38.67 22.62 0.79
CA SER A 654 39.93 22.64 0.01
C SER A 654 39.73 22.29 -1.46
N THR A 655 38.55 21.78 -1.82
CA THR A 655 38.12 21.52 -3.19
C THR A 655 36.66 21.93 -3.38
N ALA A 656 36.17 21.80 -4.61
CA ALA A 656 34.75 21.94 -4.95
C ALA A 656 33.81 20.88 -4.31
N GLY A 657 34.31 20.02 -3.42
CA GLY A 657 33.61 18.87 -2.83
C GLY A 657 32.46 19.16 -1.85
N CYS A 658 32.06 20.42 -1.68
CA CYS A 658 30.86 20.82 -0.91
C CYS A 658 29.91 21.72 -1.73
N MET A 659 30.00 21.69 -3.07
CA MET A 659 29.04 22.43 -3.91
C MET A 659 27.65 21.80 -3.80
N THR A 660 26.65 22.63 -3.59
CA THR A 660 25.26 22.24 -3.36
C THR A 660 24.37 22.75 -4.49
N TYR A 661 23.50 21.87 -4.99
CA TYR A 661 22.52 22.15 -6.02
C TYR A 661 21.11 21.88 -5.50
N VAL A 662 20.29 22.91 -5.51
CA VAL A 662 18.95 22.89 -4.91
C VAL A 662 17.92 23.30 -5.96
N GLY A 663 16.89 22.48 -6.16
CA GLY A 663 15.81 22.77 -7.09
C GLY A 663 14.43 22.53 -6.50
N GLY A 664 13.44 23.35 -6.88
CA GLY A 664 12.04 23.07 -6.52
C GLY A 664 11.50 21.78 -7.17
N ILE A 665 12.06 21.39 -8.32
CA ILE A 665 11.79 20.10 -8.97
C ILE A 665 12.98 19.16 -8.84
N VAL A 666 14.17 19.60 -9.27
CA VAL A 666 15.36 18.73 -9.31
C VAL A 666 16.65 19.46 -8.95
N GLY A 667 17.49 18.86 -8.09
CA GLY A 667 18.75 19.47 -7.68
C GLY A 667 19.72 19.65 -8.86
N SER A 668 20.10 18.53 -9.49
CA SER A 668 20.99 18.55 -10.66
C SER A 668 20.84 17.31 -11.56
N ASN A 669 21.71 17.21 -12.56
CA ASN A 669 21.98 16.07 -13.44
C ASN A 669 23.52 15.83 -13.45
N TYR A 670 24.15 15.81 -12.28
CA TYR A 670 25.61 15.85 -12.19
C TYR A 670 26.25 14.46 -12.19
N VAL A 671 25.66 13.49 -11.50
CA VAL A 671 26.23 12.13 -11.44
C VAL A 671 25.94 11.31 -12.71
N SER A 672 25.11 11.82 -13.63
CA SER A 672 24.99 11.29 -15.00
C SER A 672 26.33 11.25 -15.73
N THR A 673 26.54 10.20 -16.53
CA THR A 673 27.74 10.06 -17.37
C THR A 673 27.77 11.05 -18.54
N THR A 674 26.62 11.57 -18.96
CA THR A 674 26.50 12.52 -20.09
C THR A 674 26.28 13.97 -19.62
N GLN A 675 25.65 14.18 -18.46
CA GLN A 675 25.32 15.47 -17.86
C GLN A 675 24.59 16.46 -18.80
N SER A 676 23.93 15.97 -19.86
CA SER A 676 23.38 16.80 -20.93
C SER A 676 21.89 16.56 -21.21
N GLU A 677 21.27 15.55 -20.61
CA GLU A 677 19.97 15.00 -21.04
C GLU A 677 18.76 15.40 -20.17
N LEU A 678 18.91 16.31 -19.21
CA LEU A 678 17.82 16.68 -18.30
C LEU A 678 16.78 17.54 -19.02
N LYS A 679 15.55 17.03 -19.16
CA LYS A 679 14.45 17.72 -19.83
C LYS A 679 13.30 17.92 -18.85
N ILE A 680 13.08 19.14 -18.39
CA ILE A 680 12.02 19.47 -17.44
C ILE A 680 10.91 20.19 -18.19
N THR A 681 9.69 19.65 -18.19
CA THR A 681 8.59 20.16 -19.02
C THR A 681 7.27 20.27 -18.24
N ASN A 682 6.60 21.42 -18.32
CA ASN A 682 5.31 21.68 -17.66
C ASN A 682 5.30 21.44 -16.13
N CYS A 683 6.45 21.43 -15.47
CA CYS A 683 6.54 21.22 -14.02
C CYS A 683 6.30 22.53 -13.25
N SER A 684 5.78 22.42 -12.02
CA SER A 684 5.53 23.59 -11.16
C SER A 684 6.11 23.44 -9.76
N ASN A 685 6.89 24.41 -9.31
CA ASN A 685 7.24 24.55 -7.89
C ASN A 685 6.35 25.63 -7.26
N LEU A 686 5.57 25.26 -6.25
CA LEU A 686 4.68 26.15 -5.51
C LEU A 686 5.22 26.53 -4.12
N ALA A 687 6.30 25.88 -3.67
CA ALA A 687 6.80 25.95 -2.31
C ALA A 687 8.13 26.70 -2.18
N ALA A 688 8.35 27.31 -1.02
CA ALA A 688 9.57 28.06 -0.74
C ALA A 688 10.82 27.15 -0.72
N ILE A 689 11.94 27.72 -1.16
CA ILE A 689 13.27 27.12 -1.16
C ILE A 689 14.18 28.00 -0.30
N SER A 690 14.82 27.41 0.71
CA SER A 690 15.84 28.07 1.54
C SER A 690 17.18 27.34 1.44
N PHE A 691 18.23 28.08 1.09
CA PHE A 691 19.60 27.60 1.07
C PHE A 691 20.51 28.46 1.95
N HIS A 692 21.32 27.80 2.77
CA HIS A 692 22.36 28.43 3.57
C HIS A 692 23.64 27.59 3.56
N SER A 693 24.79 28.24 3.35
CA SER A 693 26.10 27.58 3.45
C SER A 693 27.18 28.48 4.05
N ASP A 694 27.76 28.06 5.17
CA ASP A 694 28.91 28.71 5.82
C ASP A 694 30.24 28.59 5.03
N ASN A 695 30.30 27.72 4.02
CA ASN A 695 31.48 27.57 3.16
C ASN A 695 31.83 28.86 2.39
N THR A 696 33.10 29.25 2.38
CA THR A 696 33.65 30.43 1.71
C THR A 696 34.32 30.11 0.37
N HIS A 697 34.40 28.83 -0.03
CA HIS A 697 35.03 28.39 -1.28
C HIS A 697 34.40 29.07 -2.52
N THR A 698 35.21 29.36 -3.54
CA THR A 698 34.82 30.09 -4.77
C THR A 698 34.08 29.25 -5.81
N GLY A 699 33.86 27.97 -5.53
CA GLY A 699 33.03 27.08 -6.35
C GLY A 699 31.56 27.49 -6.30
N ASN A 700 30.86 27.37 -7.43
CA ASN A 700 29.49 27.84 -7.57
C ASN A 700 28.47 26.83 -7.01
N CYS A 701 27.79 27.18 -5.92
CA CYS A 701 26.45 26.62 -5.66
C CYS A 701 25.44 27.13 -6.68
N ALA A 702 24.36 26.37 -6.88
CA ALA A 702 23.29 26.76 -7.77
C ALA A 702 21.91 26.39 -7.21
N VAL A 703 21.03 27.39 -7.12
CA VAL A 703 19.70 27.26 -6.54
C VAL A 703 18.69 27.72 -7.59
N GLY A 704 17.69 26.90 -7.89
CA GLY A 704 16.66 27.23 -8.86
C GLY A 704 15.26 26.95 -8.34
N GLY A 705 14.31 27.84 -8.62
CA GLY A 705 12.89 27.56 -8.37
C GLY A 705 12.40 26.30 -9.08
N ILE A 706 13.02 25.91 -10.21
CA ILE A 706 12.79 24.60 -10.85
C ILE A 706 14.02 23.69 -10.73
N VAL A 707 15.21 24.15 -11.13
CA VAL A 707 16.42 23.33 -11.14
C VAL A 707 17.67 24.09 -10.69
N GLY A 708 18.43 23.49 -9.76
CA GLY A 708 19.70 24.04 -9.32
C GLY A 708 20.71 24.12 -10.46
N TRP A 709 21.19 22.97 -10.93
CA TRP A 709 22.20 22.88 -12.00
C TRP A 709 21.76 21.92 -13.11
N PRO A 710 21.29 22.40 -14.28
CA PRO A 710 20.59 21.57 -15.26
C PRO A 710 21.48 20.62 -16.08
N GLY A 711 22.78 20.87 -16.15
CA GLY A 711 23.72 20.04 -16.91
C GLY A 711 25.09 20.69 -17.08
N LYS A 712 26.02 19.97 -17.70
CA LYS A 712 27.40 20.45 -17.93
C LYS A 712 27.39 21.71 -18.82
N GLU A 713 27.96 22.82 -18.34
CA GLU A 713 27.97 24.13 -19.04
C GLU A 713 28.54 24.10 -20.47
N SER A 714 29.34 23.11 -20.84
CA SER A 714 29.86 22.91 -22.18
C SER A 714 29.20 21.70 -22.83
N GLY A 715 28.44 21.93 -23.91
CA GLY A 715 27.70 20.89 -24.63
C GLY A 715 26.37 20.49 -23.98
N CYS A 716 25.76 21.37 -23.17
CA CYS A 716 24.49 21.11 -22.52
C CYS A 716 23.36 21.00 -23.57
N SER A 717 22.63 19.88 -23.57
CA SER A 717 21.35 19.75 -24.30
C SER A 717 20.13 19.82 -23.38
N SER A 718 20.33 20.07 -22.07
CA SER A 718 19.27 20.15 -21.08
C SER A 718 18.35 21.34 -21.36
N VAL A 719 17.04 21.14 -21.16
CA VAL A 719 16.01 22.15 -21.39
C VAL A 719 15.00 22.16 -20.26
N THR A 720 14.64 23.36 -19.80
CA THR A 720 13.53 23.60 -18.89
C THR A 720 12.48 24.41 -19.64
N SER A 721 11.32 23.82 -19.92
CA SER A 721 10.29 24.43 -20.75
C SER A 721 8.88 24.38 -20.15
N GLY A 722 8.09 25.45 -20.33
CA GLY A 722 6.71 25.52 -19.83
C GLY A 722 6.58 25.46 -18.30
N CYS A 723 7.68 25.55 -17.56
CA CYS A 723 7.73 25.35 -16.12
C CYS A 723 7.39 26.63 -15.35
N LYS A 724 6.85 26.48 -14.13
CA LYS A 724 6.36 27.61 -13.32
C LYS A 724 6.91 27.56 -11.90
N ASN A 725 7.64 28.58 -11.48
CA ASN A 725 7.98 28.78 -10.08
C ASN A 725 7.07 29.85 -9.46
N LYS A 726 6.39 29.51 -8.37
CA LYS A 726 5.68 30.45 -7.50
C LYS A 726 6.27 30.53 -6.09
N GLY A 727 7.13 29.59 -5.72
CA GLY A 727 7.77 29.57 -4.42
C GLY A 727 8.93 30.55 -4.33
N ASP A 728 9.06 31.24 -3.21
CA ASP A 728 10.18 32.13 -2.95
C ASP A 728 11.50 31.35 -2.85
N VAL A 729 12.59 31.91 -3.39
CA VAL A 729 13.93 31.34 -3.34
C VAL A 729 14.82 32.24 -2.49
N THR A 730 15.19 31.79 -1.30
CA THR A 730 16.08 32.52 -0.38
C THR A 730 17.46 31.87 -0.31
N VAL A 731 18.53 32.65 -0.50
CA VAL A 731 19.92 32.21 -0.39
C VAL A 731 20.69 33.04 0.65
N SER A 732 21.58 32.38 1.40
CA SER A 732 22.37 32.99 2.48
C SER A 732 23.63 32.18 2.82
N GLY A 733 24.40 32.65 3.79
CA GLY A 733 25.73 32.12 4.13
C GLY A 733 26.86 32.88 3.45
N ASN A 734 28.01 32.23 3.26
CA ASN A 734 29.26 32.86 2.81
C ASN A 734 29.67 32.49 1.38
N MET A 735 29.02 31.50 0.74
CA MET A 735 29.49 30.95 -0.53
C MET A 735 29.14 31.84 -1.74
N THR A 736 29.82 31.57 -2.86
CA THR A 736 29.38 32.03 -4.18
C THR A 736 28.18 31.19 -4.63
N VAL A 737 27.04 31.85 -4.89
CA VAL A 737 25.79 31.18 -5.22
C VAL A 737 25.13 31.82 -6.43
N ARG A 738 24.66 30.98 -7.36
CA ARG A 738 23.85 31.39 -8.51
C ARG A 738 22.39 31.04 -8.23
N ALA A 739 21.51 32.03 -8.10
CA ALA A 739 20.11 31.80 -7.75
C ALA A 739 19.17 32.28 -8.87
N GLY A 740 18.29 31.41 -9.36
CA GLY A 740 17.30 31.77 -10.38
C GLY A 740 15.89 31.36 -10.01
N GLY A 741 14.88 32.13 -10.43
CA GLY A 741 13.49 31.70 -10.31
C GLY A 741 13.17 30.43 -11.11
N ILE A 742 13.94 30.12 -12.17
CA ILE A 742 13.84 28.85 -12.90
C ILE A 742 15.13 28.03 -12.76
N GLN A 743 16.28 28.56 -13.18
CA GLN A 743 17.56 27.84 -13.16
C GLN A 743 18.65 28.57 -12.36
N GLY A 744 19.39 27.87 -11.50
CA GLY A 744 20.60 28.43 -10.88
C GLY A 744 21.77 28.52 -11.86
N GLY A 745 22.12 27.39 -12.49
CA GLY A 745 23.14 27.28 -13.55
C GLY A 745 22.61 27.50 -14.96
N SER A 746 23.48 27.40 -15.96
CA SER A 746 23.12 27.60 -17.38
C SER A 746 22.59 26.34 -18.07
N GLY A 747 21.49 26.49 -18.81
CA GLY A 747 20.91 25.51 -19.71
C GLY A 747 19.90 26.20 -20.64
N ARG A 748 19.08 25.46 -21.39
CA ARG A 748 18.00 26.06 -22.19
C ARG A 748 16.77 26.35 -21.30
N ILE A 749 16.15 27.52 -21.49
CA ILE A 749 14.97 27.98 -20.76
C ILE A 749 13.94 28.53 -21.75
N GLU A 750 12.75 27.92 -21.82
CA GLU A 750 11.79 28.18 -22.91
C GLU A 750 10.35 28.26 -22.38
N ASN A 751 9.70 29.41 -22.50
CA ASN A 751 8.29 29.61 -22.07
C ASN A 751 8.04 29.35 -20.57
N CYS A 752 9.03 29.61 -19.71
CA CYS A 752 8.91 29.43 -18.26
C CYS A 752 8.44 30.70 -17.55
N THR A 753 7.79 30.56 -16.39
CA THR A 753 7.30 31.69 -15.59
C THR A 753 7.83 31.65 -14.16
N ASN A 754 8.46 32.72 -13.69
CA ASN A 754 8.71 32.94 -12.27
C ASN A 754 7.78 34.02 -11.72
N SER A 755 7.11 33.74 -10.60
CA SER A 755 6.39 34.71 -9.79
C SER A 755 6.78 34.67 -8.31
N GLY A 756 7.70 33.78 -7.90
CA GLY A 756 8.25 33.74 -6.54
C GLY A 756 9.39 34.75 -6.37
N LYS A 757 9.52 35.34 -5.18
CA LYS A 757 10.59 36.29 -4.87
C LYS A 757 11.94 35.59 -4.80
N ILE A 758 12.98 36.18 -5.38
CA ILE A 758 14.36 35.71 -5.28
C ILE A 758 15.12 36.64 -4.35
N TRP A 759 15.66 36.14 -3.23
CA TRP A 759 16.27 36.96 -2.18
C TRP A 759 17.62 36.42 -1.72
N ALA A 760 18.68 37.20 -1.91
CA ALA A 760 20.00 36.93 -1.32
C ALA A 760 20.24 37.81 -0.09
N LYS A 761 20.50 37.17 1.07
CA LYS A 761 20.71 37.87 2.35
C LYS A 761 22.18 38.10 2.71
N SER A 762 23.09 37.32 2.14
CA SER A 762 24.54 37.39 2.41
C SER A 762 25.33 36.59 1.34
N GLY A 763 26.66 36.66 1.41
CA GLY A 763 27.57 35.86 0.58
C GLY A 763 28.06 36.60 -0.66
N LYS A 764 28.31 35.87 -1.76
CA LYS A 764 28.64 36.45 -3.08
C LYS A 764 27.62 35.99 -4.12
N PRO A 765 26.40 36.56 -4.12
CA PRO A 765 25.30 36.05 -4.91
C PRO A 765 25.28 36.62 -6.34
N CYS A 766 24.91 35.78 -7.30
CA CYS A 766 24.56 36.14 -8.67
C CYS A 766 23.10 35.69 -8.87
N ILE A 767 22.13 36.61 -8.88
CA ILE A 767 20.69 36.26 -8.82
C ILE A 767 19.87 36.87 -9.94
N GLY A 768 18.99 36.07 -10.54
CA GLY A 768 18.08 36.50 -11.59
C GLY A 768 16.65 36.02 -11.39
N GLY A 769 15.67 36.80 -11.84
CA GLY A 769 14.27 36.39 -11.81
C GLY A 769 13.98 35.12 -12.63
N ILE A 770 14.74 34.85 -13.71
CA ILE A 770 14.69 33.58 -14.45
C ILE A 770 15.93 32.72 -14.19
N ALA A 771 17.13 33.29 -14.38
CA ALA A 771 18.39 32.54 -14.32
C ALA A 771 19.41 33.18 -13.37
N GLY A 772 20.06 32.40 -12.52
CA GLY A 772 21.22 32.89 -11.76
C GLY A 772 22.36 33.28 -12.70
N PHE A 773 22.87 32.29 -13.45
CA PHE A 773 23.96 32.48 -14.42
C PHE A 773 23.60 31.89 -15.79
N HIS A 774 23.69 32.69 -16.85
CA HIS A 774 23.36 32.27 -18.22
C HIS A 774 24.52 32.40 -19.21
N SER A 775 24.75 31.38 -20.05
CA SER A 775 25.99 31.21 -20.79
C SER A 775 25.85 30.22 -21.97
N GLY A 776 26.97 29.89 -22.62
CA GLY A 776 27.13 28.72 -23.49
C GLY A 776 26.38 28.70 -24.82
N GLY A 777 25.68 29.77 -25.20
CA GLY A 777 24.85 29.81 -26.41
C GLY A 777 23.46 29.17 -26.25
N TYR A 778 23.00 28.92 -25.01
CA TYR A 778 21.73 28.24 -24.73
C TYR A 778 20.50 29.17 -24.78
N GLN A 779 19.44 28.73 -25.44
CA GLN A 779 18.20 29.51 -25.59
C GLN A 779 17.60 29.93 -24.24
N LEU A 780 17.15 31.18 -24.15
CA LEU A 780 16.37 31.79 -23.07
C LEU A 780 15.28 32.59 -23.77
N THR A 781 14.08 32.02 -23.94
CA THR A 781 13.05 32.60 -24.82
C THR A 781 11.64 32.46 -24.23
N GLY A 782 10.76 33.41 -24.55
CA GLY A 782 9.35 33.39 -24.09
C GLY A 782 9.16 33.39 -22.57
N CYS A 783 10.20 33.67 -21.79
CA CYS A 783 10.16 33.55 -20.33
C CYS A 783 9.56 34.80 -19.68
N VAL A 784 8.82 34.61 -18.59
CA VAL A 784 8.12 35.69 -17.87
C VAL A 784 8.59 35.74 -16.43
N ASN A 785 9.13 36.87 -15.98
CA ASN A 785 9.37 37.13 -14.56
C ASN A 785 8.43 38.21 -14.02
N THR A 786 7.67 37.86 -12.98
CA THR A 786 6.93 38.81 -12.13
C THR A 786 7.31 38.69 -10.66
N GLY A 787 8.30 37.85 -10.32
CA GLY A 787 8.82 37.73 -8.96
C GLY A 787 9.87 38.80 -8.70
N ASP A 788 9.77 39.48 -7.56
CA ASP A 788 10.75 40.48 -7.14
C ASP A 788 12.13 39.84 -6.89
N VAL A 789 13.19 40.61 -7.12
CA VAL A 789 14.57 40.18 -6.99
C VAL A 789 15.30 41.13 -6.05
N GLN A 790 15.81 40.64 -4.92
CA GLN A 790 16.40 41.44 -3.87
C GLN A 790 17.75 40.88 -3.41
N SER A 791 18.73 41.76 -3.18
CA SER A 791 19.97 41.43 -2.49
C SER A 791 20.28 42.45 -1.39
N ASP A 792 20.48 41.95 -0.18
CA ASP A 792 20.94 42.72 0.99
C ASP A 792 22.48 42.71 1.09
N VAL A 793 23.16 42.42 -0.03
CA VAL A 793 24.63 42.30 -0.12
C VAL A 793 25.21 43.55 -0.78
N ALA A 794 26.13 44.21 -0.09
CA ALA A 794 26.78 45.45 -0.53
C ALA A 794 27.71 45.31 -1.76
N ALA A 795 28.11 44.09 -2.12
CA ALA A 795 28.95 43.79 -3.29
C ALA A 795 28.57 42.40 -3.86
N PRO A 796 27.42 42.27 -4.55
CA PRO A 796 27.00 41.05 -5.21
C PRO A 796 27.78 40.84 -6.52
N MET A 797 27.56 39.70 -7.18
CA MET A 797 28.14 39.41 -8.50
C MET A 797 27.24 39.80 -9.68
N GLY A 798 25.98 40.18 -9.44
CA GLY A 798 25.01 40.53 -10.49
C GLY A 798 23.57 40.23 -10.06
N ILE A 799 22.71 41.25 -10.08
CA ILE A 799 21.31 41.22 -9.62
C ILE A 799 20.38 41.69 -10.76
N ALA A 800 19.42 40.87 -11.22
CA ALA A 800 18.46 41.32 -12.25
C ALA A 800 17.11 40.60 -12.32
N GLY A 801 16.14 41.20 -13.01
CA GLY A 801 14.83 40.61 -13.27
C GLY A 801 14.83 39.47 -14.31
N LEU A 802 15.78 39.40 -15.24
CA LEU A 802 15.94 38.26 -16.16
C LEU A 802 17.07 37.32 -15.70
N ALA A 803 18.33 37.78 -15.75
CA ALA A 803 19.50 36.95 -15.46
C ALA A 803 20.55 37.70 -14.64
N GLY A 804 20.95 37.15 -13.49
CA GLY A 804 21.91 37.81 -12.58
C GLY A 804 23.23 38.13 -13.26
N CYS A 805 23.84 37.12 -13.89
CA CYS A 805 25.05 37.28 -14.68
C CYS A 805 24.95 36.55 -16.04
N PHE A 806 25.60 37.11 -17.06
CA PHE A 806 25.50 36.65 -18.45
C PHE A 806 26.87 36.67 -19.16
N GLY A 807 27.34 35.57 -19.77
CA GLY A 807 28.59 35.63 -20.54
C GLY A 807 29.31 34.32 -20.90
N ASN A 808 30.65 34.36 -20.94
CA ASN A 808 31.62 33.34 -21.42
C ASN A 808 31.57 32.95 -22.91
N ALA A 809 30.48 33.20 -23.63
CA ALA A 809 30.34 32.81 -25.04
C ALA A 809 29.49 33.83 -25.80
N ALA A 810 29.75 33.98 -27.10
CA ALA A 810 28.90 34.76 -27.99
C ALA A 810 27.52 34.10 -28.14
N HIS A 811 26.45 34.90 -28.12
CA HIS A 811 25.11 34.40 -27.85
C HIS A 811 24.00 35.36 -28.32
N THR A 812 23.04 34.87 -29.09
CA THR A 812 21.80 35.60 -29.43
C THR A 812 20.59 34.87 -28.83
N THR A 813 19.83 35.54 -27.97
CA THR A 813 18.77 34.92 -27.16
C THR A 813 17.83 35.99 -26.56
N GLY A 814 17.00 35.67 -25.57
CA GLY A 814 16.11 36.61 -24.89
C GLY A 814 14.78 36.88 -25.61
N GLY A 815 14.64 36.46 -26.87
CA GLY A 815 13.47 36.76 -27.71
C GLY A 815 12.12 36.45 -27.04
N GLY A 816 11.23 37.44 -27.04
CA GLY A 816 9.86 37.33 -26.52
C GLY A 816 9.73 37.19 -25.00
N CYS A 817 10.80 37.41 -24.23
CA CYS A 817 10.71 37.43 -22.77
C CYS A 817 9.98 38.69 -22.25
N SER A 818 9.42 38.59 -21.04
CA SER A 818 8.77 39.70 -20.33
C SER A 818 9.26 39.74 -18.88
N VAL A 819 9.64 40.94 -18.42
CA VAL A 819 10.12 41.17 -17.05
C VAL A 819 9.33 42.34 -16.46
N ASN A 820 8.58 42.07 -15.39
CA ASN A 820 7.76 43.05 -14.68
C ASN A 820 7.89 42.81 -13.16
N CYS A 821 8.98 43.30 -12.58
CA CYS A 821 9.33 43.07 -11.17
C CYS A 821 10.04 44.26 -10.54
N THR A 822 10.21 44.22 -9.22
CA THR A 822 11.11 45.11 -8.48
C THR A 822 12.48 44.44 -8.38
N VAL A 823 13.54 45.15 -8.77
CA VAL A 823 14.94 44.73 -8.58
C VAL A 823 15.59 45.64 -7.54
N LEU A 824 16.13 45.08 -6.46
CA LEU A 824 16.72 45.81 -5.34
C LEU A 824 18.13 45.29 -5.01
N SER A 825 19.09 46.20 -4.88
CA SER A 825 20.44 45.93 -4.40
C SER A 825 21.04 47.18 -3.75
N GLU A 826 21.85 47.00 -2.70
CA GLU A 826 22.69 48.08 -2.16
C GLU A 826 23.79 48.52 -3.16
N ASP A 827 24.20 47.64 -4.07
CA ASP A 827 25.12 47.95 -5.16
C ASP A 827 24.37 48.56 -6.36
N SER A 828 24.93 49.62 -6.94
CA SER A 828 24.40 50.32 -8.11
C SER A 828 25.13 49.98 -9.41
N THR A 829 26.21 49.19 -9.34
CA THR A 829 27.09 48.85 -10.47
C THR A 829 26.84 47.45 -11.04
N GLU A 830 26.27 46.56 -10.22
CA GLU A 830 26.00 45.14 -10.54
C GLU A 830 24.49 44.83 -10.57
N ILE A 831 23.66 45.82 -10.96
CA ILE A 831 22.19 45.73 -10.98
C ILE A 831 21.59 46.20 -12.33
N GLY A 832 20.60 45.48 -12.83
CA GLY A 832 19.80 45.91 -13.99
C GLY A 832 18.44 45.21 -14.07
N MET A 833 17.52 45.70 -14.90
CA MET A 833 16.22 45.04 -15.10
C MET A 833 16.39 43.68 -15.82
N LEU A 834 17.32 43.57 -16.76
CA LEU A 834 17.57 42.37 -17.55
C LEU A 834 18.86 41.65 -17.14
N VAL A 835 19.99 42.36 -17.06
CA VAL A 835 21.28 41.75 -16.70
C VAL A 835 21.96 42.54 -15.59
N GLY A 836 22.38 41.87 -14.52
CA GLY A 836 23.16 42.49 -13.45
C GLY A 836 24.62 42.67 -13.87
N HIS A 837 25.24 41.59 -14.34
CA HIS A 837 26.66 41.54 -14.70
C HIS A 837 26.91 40.86 -16.05
N PHE A 838 27.80 41.43 -16.88
CA PHE A 838 28.34 40.73 -18.05
C PHE A 838 29.69 40.07 -17.73
N ASN A 839 29.80 38.75 -17.91
CA ASN A 839 31.04 38.05 -17.63
C ASN A 839 32.04 38.21 -18.79
N GLY A 840 32.78 39.32 -18.75
CA GLY A 840 33.73 39.75 -19.76
C GLY A 840 33.14 40.77 -20.76
N THR A 841 34.02 41.44 -21.50
CA THR A 841 33.70 42.58 -22.39
C THR A 841 33.79 42.26 -23.89
N SER A 842 34.16 41.03 -24.24
CA SER A 842 34.55 40.61 -25.61
C SER A 842 33.62 39.59 -26.28
N SER A 843 32.70 38.97 -25.54
CA SER A 843 31.74 38.01 -26.09
C SER A 843 30.54 38.75 -26.66
N ALA A 844 30.27 38.61 -27.96
CA ALA A 844 29.14 39.27 -28.60
C ALA A 844 27.81 38.71 -28.06
N ILE A 845 27.05 39.50 -27.30
CA ILE A 845 25.80 39.07 -26.65
C ILE A 845 24.65 39.92 -27.20
N THR A 846 23.59 39.28 -27.65
CA THR A 846 22.38 39.92 -28.18
C THR A 846 21.16 39.40 -27.43
N LEU A 847 20.42 40.30 -26.78
CA LEU A 847 19.22 40.01 -26.03
C LEU A 847 17.99 40.63 -26.71
N GLY A 848 17.00 39.81 -27.07
CA GLY A 848 15.86 40.22 -27.87
C GLY A 848 16.20 40.37 -29.37
N SER A 849 15.19 40.70 -30.16
CA SER A 849 15.32 41.11 -31.57
C SER A 849 14.17 42.02 -31.97
N ASP A 850 14.28 42.76 -33.08
CA ASP A 850 13.22 43.69 -33.50
C ASP A 850 11.87 43.01 -33.72
N ALA A 851 11.88 41.74 -34.13
CA ALA A 851 10.69 40.92 -34.32
C ALA A 851 10.12 40.37 -32.99
N ASN A 852 10.96 40.21 -31.96
CA ASN A 852 10.59 39.64 -30.66
C ASN A 852 11.36 40.36 -29.52
N PRO A 853 11.09 41.66 -29.27
CA PRO A 853 11.80 42.42 -28.26
C PRO A 853 11.48 41.91 -26.86
N ILE A 854 12.36 42.19 -25.89
CA ILE A 854 12.08 41.91 -24.48
C ILE A 854 11.16 42.99 -23.93
N LYS A 855 10.04 42.61 -23.33
CA LYS A 855 9.12 43.53 -22.65
C LYS A 855 9.62 43.83 -21.24
N VAL A 856 9.73 45.11 -20.87
CA VAL A 856 10.18 45.53 -19.53
C VAL A 856 9.21 46.48 -18.84
N LYS A 857 9.01 46.24 -17.54
CA LYS A 857 8.22 47.05 -16.61
C LYS A 857 8.75 46.84 -15.18
N GLY A 858 8.30 47.66 -14.23
CA GLY A 858 8.63 47.51 -12.81
C GLY A 858 9.61 48.59 -12.31
N THR A 859 10.48 48.23 -11.38
CA THR A 859 11.40 49.20 -10.73
C THR A 859 12.81 48.64 -10.55
N VAL A 860 13.81 49.53 -10.55
CA VAL A 860 15.20 49.23 -10.18
C VAL A 860 15.61 50.22 -9.08
N ASN A 861 15.98 49.72 -7.89
CA ASN A 861 16.33 50.52 -6.71
C ASN A 861 15.32 51.66 -6.43
N GLY A 862 14.02 51.31 -6.46
CA GLY A 862 12.91 52.25 -6.24
C GLY A 862 12.59 53.19 -7.41
N THR A 863 13.42 53.23 -8.45
CA THR A 863 13.17 54.01 -9.67
C THR A 863 12.26 53.21 -10.60
N ALA A 864 11.06 53.72 -10.88
CA ALA A 864 10.14 53.11 -11.82
C ALA A 864 10.60 53.28 -13.28
N LEU A 865 10.51 52.19 -14.05
CA LEU A 865 10.73 52.22 -15.49
C LEU A 865 9.59 52.96 -16.20
N ASN A 866 9.97 53.77 -17.18
CA ASN A 866 9.10 54.45 -18.11
C ASN A 866 9.81 54.63 -19.46
N ALA A 867 9.07 55.06 -20.49
CA ALA A 867 9.58 55.22 -21.85
C ALA A 867 10.82 56.13 -21.99
N SER A 868 11.14 56.99 -21.01
CA SER A 868 12.30 57.89 -21.07
C SER A 868 13.57 57.38 -20.37
N ASN A 869 13.46 56.42 -19.43
CA ASN A 869 14.59 55.95 -18.61
C ASN A 869 14.87 54.45 -18.70
N TYR A 870 13.99 53.65 -19.33
CA TYR A 870 14.11 52.18 -19.26
C TYR A 870 15.44 51.66 -19.85
N GLY A 871 15.94 52.29 -20.92
CA GLY A 871 17.18 51.93 -21.60
C GLY A 871 18.42 51.99 -20.70
N ASP A 872 18.49 53.02 -19.85
CA ASP A 872 19.61 53.22 -18.90
C ASP A 872 19.59 52.23 -17.73
N LEU A 873 18.46 51.55 -17.51
CA LEU A 873 18.22 50.64 -16.38
C LEU A 873 18.13 49.16 -16.81
N LEU A 874 18.35 48.82 -18.09
CA LEU A 874 18.29 47.44 -18.56
C LEU A 874 19.43 46.57 -18.03
N CYS A 875 20.62 47.14 -17.90
CA CYS A 875 21.85 46.41 -17.63
C CYS A 875 22.71 47.14 -16.59
N GLY A 876 23.35 46.38 -15.70
CA GLY A 876 24.40 46.92 -14.85
C GLY A 876 25.57 47.43 -15.69
N PRO A 877 26.19 48.57 -15.31
CA PRO A 877 27.31 49.15 -16.05
C PRO A 877 28.59 48.29 -16.00
N ALA A 878 28.71 47.38 -15.03
CA ALA A 878 29.85 46.47 -14.94
C ALA A 878 30.01 45.60 -16.19
N ASN A 879 31.18 45.71 -16.84
CA ASN A 879 31.54 45.01 -18.08
C ASN A 879 30.60 45.22 -19.29
N TYR A 880 29.63 46.15 -19.22
CA TYR A 880 28.77 46.44 -20.37
C TYR A 880 29.52 47.23 -21.46
N THR A 881 29.70 46.61 -22.63
CA THR A 881 30.34 47.23 -23.80
C THR A 881 29.30 47.42 -24.91
N PRO A 882 28.84 48.66 -25.19
CA PRO A 882 27.94 48.94 -26.31
C PRO A 882 28.47 48.39 -27.64
N GLY A 883 27.60 47.76 -28.42
CA GLY A 883 27.94 47.16 -29.73
C GLY A 883 28.50 45.74 -29.63
N THR A 884 29.28 45.41 -28.59
CA THR A 884 29.55 44.00 -28.24
C THR A 884 28.33 43.38 -27.56
N HIS A 885 27.72 44.12 -26.63
CA HIS A 885 26.47 43.78 -25.98
C HIS A 885 25.36 44.62 -26.61
N THR A 886 24.32 43.95 -27.10
CA THR A 886 23.17 44.56 -27.78
C THR A 886 21.89 44.09 -27.09
N VAL A 887 21.02 45.03 -26.73
CA VAL A 887 19.77 44.73 -26.04
C VAL A 887 18.62 45.40 -26.78
N VAL A 888 17.66 44.59 -27.24
CA VAL A 888 16.45 45.01 -27.93
C VAL A 888 15.26 44.79 -27.00
N ALA A 889 14.86 45.86 -26.33
CA ALA A 889 13.77 45.86 -25.35
C ALA A 889 12.79 47.01 -25.59
N VAL A 890 11.54 46.79 -25.18
CA VAL A 890 10.45 47.76 -25.23
C VAL A 890 9.81 47.92 -23.86
N TYR A 891 9.45 49.15 -23.51
CA TYR A 891 8.63 49.43 -22.34
C TYR A 891 7.21 48.88 -22.54
N ASP A 892 6.69 48.13 -21.56
CA ASP A 892 5.32 47.61 -21.55
C ASP A 892 4.48 48.48 -20.58
N GLU A 893 3.54 49.27 -21.12
CA GLU A 893 2.77 50.30 -20.39
C GLU A 893 1.90 49.76 -19.25
#